data_AF-A0A059BZK5-F1
#
_entry.id   AF-A0A059BZK5-F1
#
_cell.length_a   1.000
_cell.length_b   1.000
_cell.length_c   1.000
_cell.angle_alpha   90.00
_cell.angle_beta   90.00
_cell.angle_gamma   90.00
#
_symmetry.space_group_name_H-M   'P 1'
#
loop_
_entity.id
_entity.type
_entity.pdbx_description
1 polymer ?
#
loop_
_entity_poly.entity_id
_entity_poly.type
_entity_poly.pdbx_seq_one_letter_code
_entity_poly.pdbx_strand_id
1 'polypeptide(L)'
;MGSLEGSLPVKREPPLRTQSSARAARARSRLSRFLLVTKLDFQKWMCAVAAFLCVVVMFQLFLPMDKSLGPSKRKETFHGDLVHLKEIGSLDFGKDIRFGASKVFERFRKEAGSVLSQSYAQNLTLRRYGHLKPQLALVFGDLVADPEKLLMVTVAAALREIGYEFQVFSLEDGPVRDVWKSLGASITIIQNRDKADFFVDWLNFNGIIINSLEAADVFTSFLQEPFKSLPLIWTIHDAALAIRLKQYNSHGQIELTNHWKKTLNRATAVVFSNYVQPMIFSAFDSGNFVVIPGSPAEAWETNNMTASYKDDMQGKSGLGPNDIVIAVVGSQFLYKGLWLEHALILESILSLLADFPTNKDSTSHLKIIILSGSLGNYSLAVEAIAHNLRYPSGIVEYKAVDQDADAVLGIADLVIYGSFLEEESFPEILVKAMCYGKPIIAPELAVIRKYVDDGVNGYLFPKDNVKILSKIIRHVAPKGKVSPLAHNIAARGKTTGRDLMVSETVEGYASLLQVVLKLPSEVAPPKDVSELSPKHKQEWHWDLFETIPRPAYHKRILRSDLFLDKFEERWNHTQKESSSSKNAVDDTFSYGIWQEEKYIEVAAARKRREEQELKDRSEQPHGTWEDVYKSAKKADRLKNDLHERDERELERTGQPLGIYEPYFGEGVWPFLHVSSIYRGIGLSTKGRRRGADDIDAPSRLPLLSNPYYRDALGDFGAYFAIANRIDRIHKNPWIGFQCWRATARKASLSGVAERALLDAIQTRKHGDTFYFWVRMDQDPRNPLQQDFWSFCDSINAGNCKYAFSVALKRMYGLKHDLDALPPMPVDGDTWSVMKSWALPTRSFLEFVMFSRMFVDALDAQMYDEHHQTGRCYLSLSKDKHCYSRVLELLVNVWAYHSARRMVYLDPETGVMQEQHRLQDRRGRMWVKWFSYDTLKSMDEDYAEEYDSDKPRRRWLWPSTGEVMWQGVFERERNQRQRQKEKRKQLSKEKLGRMKKRHRQKVIGKYVKPPPDETETSNSTMVVKKSL
;
A
#
# COMPACT_ATOMS: atom_id res chain seq x y z
N MET A 1 37.50 27.78 -56.24
CA MET A 1 38.50 28.40 -57.14
C MET A 1 37.83 29.55 -57.88
N GLY A 2 38.39 30.77 -57.76
CA GLY A 2 38.01 32.03 -58.45
C GLY A 2 36.64 32.60 -58.03
N SER A 3 36.41 33.88 -57.76
CA SER A 3 37.03 35.14 -58.18
C SER A 3 36.16 36.26 -57.55
N LEU A 4 36.53 37.49 -57.16
CA LEU A 4 37.70 38.35 -57.29
C LEU A 4 37.58 39.49 -56.25
N GLU A 5 38.72 40.08 -55.91
CA GLU A 5 38.98 41.28 -55.08
C GLU A 5 38.27 42.54 -55.63
N GLY A 6 38.10 43.68 -54.96
CA GLY A 6 38.62 44.25 -53.72
C GLY A 6 38.60 45.79 -53.84
N SER A 7 38.46 46.52 -52.73
CA SER A 7 39.14 47.81 -52.43
C SER A 7 38.47 48.59 -51.28
N LEU A 8 39.26 48.82 -50.24
CA LEU A 8 39.15 49.85 -49.20
C LEU A 8 39.92 51.10 -49.70
N PRO A 9 39.75 52.35 -49.17
CA PRO A 9 40.39 52.72 -47.88
C PRO A 9 39.80 53.90 -47.03
N VAL A 10 39.98 53.77 -45.69
CA VAL A 10 40.56 54.77 -44.73
C VAL A 10 39.76 56.07 -44.42
N LYS A 11 39.45 56.48 -43.16
CA LYS A 11 40.32 56.98 -42.04
C LYS A 11 39.43 57.24 -40.77
N ARG A 12 39.70 56.67 -39.58
CA ARG A 12 40.28 57.24 -38.31
C ARG A 12 39.71 58.62 -37.89
N GLU A 13 39.28 58.96 -36.65
CA GLU A 13 39.73 58.57 -35.28
C GLU A 13 38.77 59.17 -34.15
N PRO A 14 39.04 59.19 -32.81
CA PRO A 14 38.27 58.50 -31.73
C PRO A 14 37.83 59.46 -30.55
N PRO A 15 37.76 59.16 -29.20
CA PRO A 15 37.69 57.92 -28.38
C PRO A 15 36.68 57.95 -27.16
N LEU A 16 36.70 56.86 -26.35
CA LEU A 16 36.41 56.70 -24.88
C LEU A 16 35.11 55.99 -24.37
N ARG A 17 35.33 54.75 -23.87
CA ARG A 17 34.81 54.03 -22.67
C ARG A 17 33.29 54.06 -22.38
N THR A 18 32.59 52.94 -22.10
CA THR A 18 32.83 52.02 -20.97
C THR A 18 32.00 50.71 -21.09
N GLN A 19 32.60 49.58 -20.66
CA GLN A 19 32.06 48.40 -19.96
C GLN A 19 30.90 47.51 -20.49
N SER A 20 31.32 46.26 -20.79
CA SER A 20 30.90 44.97 -20.22
C SER A 20 29.65 44.21 -20.69
N SER A 21 29.97 43.11 -21.38
CA SER A 21 29.48 41.73 -21.30
C SER A 21 28.03 41.42 -21.67
N ALA A 22 27.94 40.75 -22.81
CA ALA A 22 26.83 39.95 -23.32
C ALA A 22 26.40 38.85 -22.33
N ARG A 23 25.07 38.68 -22.20
CA ARG A 23 24.43 37.45 -21.74
C ARG A 23 23.50 36.94 -22.83
N ALA A 24 23.76 35.69 -23.21
CA ALA A 24 22.99 34.89 -24.15
C ALA A 24 21.59 34.55 -23.63
N ALA A 25 20.73 34.26 -24.59
CA ALA A 25 19.29 34.19 -24.52
C ALA A 25 18.73 33.16 -23.53
N ARG A 26 17.73 33.61 -22.76
CA ARG A 26 16.69 32.78 -22.14
C ARG A 26 15.55 32.60 -23.14
N ALA A 27 15.18 31.36 -23.43
CA ALA A 27 13.81 31.03 -23.87
C ALA A 27 13.02 30.59 -22.64
N ARG A 28 12.19 31.49 -22.09
CA ARG A 28 11.12 31.18 -21.13
C ARG A 28 9.81 31.72 -21.67
N SER A 29 8.84 30.81 -21.76
CA SER A 29 7.39 30.96 -21.53
C SER A 29 6.84 32.39 -21.55
N ARG A 30 6.03 32.70 -22.57
CA ARG A 30 5.12 33.84 -22.57
C ARG A 30 3.71 33.36 -22.27
N LEU A 31 3.30 33.49 -21.02
CA LEU A 31 1.91 33.45 -20.58
C LEU A 31 1.75 34.61 -19.59
N SER A 32 1.52 35.81 -20.12
CA SER A 32 0.88 36.95 -19.45
C SER A 32 1.10 38.21 -20.29
N ARG A 33 0.01 38.66 -20.95
CA ARG A 33 -0.28 39.99 -21.52
C ARG A 33 -0.89 39.87 -22.90
N PHE A 34 -2.20 39.59 -22.92
CA PHE A 34 -3.11 40.12 -23.93
C PHE A 34 -4.23 40.82 -23.17
N LEU A 35 -4.01 42.10 -22.88
CA LEU A 35 -5.05 43.04 -22.48
C LEU A 35 -4.88 44.25 -23.40
N LEU A 36 -6.01 44.70 -23.96
CA LEU A 36 -6.24 45.86 -24.84
C LEU A 36 -5.92 45.54 -26.32
N VAL A 37 -6.82 45.64 -27.31
CA VAL A 37 -8.03 46.46 -27.52
C VAL A 37 -8.93 45.75 -28.55
N THR A 38 -10.26 45.75 -28.37
CA THR A 38 -11.28 46.30 -29.32
C THR A 38 -12.69 45.80 -28.98
N LYS A 39 -13.63 46.75 -28.97
CA LYS A 39 -15.07 46.57 -28.73
C LYS A 39 -15.65 45.52 -29.68
N LEU A 40 -16.24 44.46 -29.13
CA LEU A 40 -17.12 43.55 -29.86
C LEU A 40 -18.51 43.64 -29.24
N ASP A 41 -19.50 43.96 -30.09
CA ASP A 41 -20.88 44.22 -29.71
C ASP A 41 -21.51 43.06 -28.93
N PHE A 42 -21.92 43.36 -27.69
CA PHE A 42 -22.61 42.46 -26.77
C PHE A 42 -23.84 41.79 -27.39
N GLN A 43 -24.46 42.47 -28.37
CA GLN A 43 -25.64 42.00 -29.09
C GLN A 43 -25.35 40.82 -30.03
N LYS A 44 -24.13 40.72 -30.60
CA LYS A 44 -23.73 39.57 -31.42
C LYS A 44 -23.44 38.33 -30.57
N TRP A 45 -22.96 38.53 -29.35
CA TRP A 45 -22.68 37.43 -28.41
C TRP A 45 -23.97 36.80 -27.88
N MET A 46 -24.98 37.62 -27.57
CA MET A 46 -26.32 37.13 -27.18
C MET A 46 -27.00 36.35 -28.32
N CYS A 47 -26.89 36.81 -29.56
CA CYS A 47 -27.42 36.06 -30.71
C CYS A 47 -26.67 34.74 -30.96
N ALA A 48 -25.36 34.70 -30.74
CA ALA A 48 -24.58 33.46 -30.87
C ALA A 48 -24.93 32.43 -29.78
N VAL A 49 -25.15 32.87 -28.54
CA VAL A 49 -25.58 32.00 -27.44
C VAL A 49 -27.01 31.50 -27.65
N ALA A 50 -27.92 32.35 -28.12
CA ALA A 50 -29.28 31.94 -28.46
C ALA A 50 -29.32 30.93 -29.63
N ALA A 51 -28.50 31.15 -30.67
CA ALA A 51 -28.36 30.21 -31.78
C ALA A 51 -27.78 28.87 -31.32
N PHE A 52 -26.78 28.90 -30.43
CA PHE A 52 -26.21 27.68 -29.85
C PHE A 52 -27.23 26.90 -29.01
N LEU A 53 -28.02 27.58 -28.19
CA LEU A 53 -29.11 26.95 -27.42
C LEU A 53 -30.20 26.37 -28.32
N CYS A 54 -30.60 27.06 -29.40
CA CYS A 54 -31.53 26.50 -30.39
C CYS A 54 -30.97 25.26 -31.08
N VAL A 55 -29.68 25.24 -31.41
CA VAL A 55 -29.03 24.05 -32.00
C VAL A 55 -29.00 22.89 -30.99
N VAL A 56 -28.72 23.14 -29.71
CA VAL A 56 -28.74 22.11 -28.66
C VAL A 56 -30.15 21.54 -28.45
N VAL A 57 -31.19 22.39 -28.44
CA VAL A 57 -32.58 21.94 -28.31
C VAL A 57 -33.02 21.15 -29.53
N MET A 58 -32.63 21.57 -30.75
CA MET A 58 -32.87 20.79 -31.97
C MET A 58 -32.09 19.47 -31.98
N PHE A 59 -30.88 19.43 -31.44
CA PHE A 59 -30.10 18.20 -31.33
C PHE A 59 -30.70 17.21 -30.31
N GLN A 60 -31.32 17.72 -29.25
CA GLN A 60 -32.05 16.88 -28.28
C GLN A 60 -33.41 16.39 -28.80
N LEU A 61 -34.03 17.11 -29.73
CA LEU A 61 -35.28 16.70 -30.38
C LEU A 61 -35.09 15.66 -31.50
N PHE A 62 -33.86 15.47 -32.01
CA PHE A 62 -33.56 14.57 -33.14
C PHE A 62 -32.62 13.40 -32.82
N LEU A 63 -32.33 13.12 -31.54
CA LEU A 63 -31.61 11.90 -31.16
C LEU A 63 -32.53 10.66 -31.29
N PRO A 64 -32.18 9.65 -32.12
CA PRO A 64 -32.92 8.40 -32.18
C PRO A 64 -32.71 7.63 -30.88
N MET A 65 -33.80 7.28 -30.20
CA MET A 65 -33.80 6.26 -29.15
C MET A 65 -33.36 4.93 -29.76
N ASP A 66 -32.15 4.48 -29.40
CA ASP A 66 -31.66 3.15 -29.73
C ASP A 66 -32.56 2.08 -29.08
N LYS A 67 -33.17 1.29 -29.96
CA LYS A 67 -33.93 0.09 -29.62
C LYS A 67 -32.96 -1.02 -29.25
N SER A 68 -32.93 -1.41 -27.98
CA SER A 68 -32.48 -2.76 -27.60
C SER A 68 -33.69 -3.67 -27.41
N LEU A 69 -33.56 -4.89 -27.95
CA LEU A 69 -34.57 -5.95 -28.10
C LEU A 69 -35.44 -6.20 -26.85
N GLY A 70 -36.77 -6.20 -27.03
CA GLY A 70 -37.71 -6.66 -26.01
C GLY A 70 -37.99 -8.16 -26.10
N PRO A 71 -38.45 -8.81 -25.00
CA PRO A 71 -39.17 -10.06 -25.09
C PRO A 71 -40.63 -9.79 -25.52
N SER A 72 -41.15 -10.71 -26.33
CA SER A 72 -42.46 -10.72 -26.98
C SER A 72 -43.61 -10.27 -26.08
N LYS A 73 -44.28 -9.16 -26.45
CA LYS A 73 -45.55 -8.73 -25.86
C LYS A 73 -46.67 -9.69 -26.29
N ARG A 74 -47.06 -10.61 -25.42
CA ARG A 74 -48.44 -11.12 -25.41
C ARG A 74 -49.35 -9.96 -25.01
N LYS A 75 -50.38 -9.69 -25.82
CA LYS A 75 -51.47 -8.77 -25.48
C LYS A 75 -52.27 -9.39 -24.34
N GLU A 76 -52.13 -8.87 -23.14
CA GLU A 76 -53.05 -9.11 -22.03
C GLU A 76 -53.94 -7.88 -21.83
N THR A 77 -55.23 -8.15 -21.77
CA THR A 77 -56.33 -7.20 -21.63
C THR A 77 -56.38 -6.70 -20.18
N PHE A 78 -56.09 -5.42 -19.95
CA PHE A 78 -56.20 -4.80 -18.63
C PHE A 78 -57.64 -4.35 -18.33
N HIS A 79 -58.08 -4.53 -17.08
CA HIS A 79 -59.41 -4.13 -16.60
C HIS A 79 -59.32 -2.85 -15.75
N GLY A 80 -60.05 -1.81 -16.18
CA GLY A 80 -60.71 -0.74 -15.39
C GLY A 80 -59.92 0.02 -14.33
N ASP A 81 -59.75 -0.56 -13.14
CA ASP A 81 -59.60 0.23 -11.90
C ASP A 81 -58.17 0.72 -11.60
N LEU A 82 -57.15 0.12 -12.22
CA LEU A 82 -55.73 0.49 -11.99
C LEU A 82 -55.18 1.51 -13.00
N VAL A 83 -55.95 1.85 -14.04
CA VAL A 83 -55.53 2.81 -15.09
C VAL A 83 -55.51 4.24 -14.54
N HIS A 84 -56.48 4.57 -13.68
CA HIS A 84 -56.68 5.94 -13.17
C HIS A 84 -55.56 6.42 -12.22
N LEU A 85 -54.92 5.51 -11.48
CA LEU A 85 -53.80 5.83 -10.58
C LEU A 85 -52.45 5.95 -11.33
N LYS A 86 -52.35 5.33 -12.52
CA LYS A 86 -51.16 5.38 -13.38
C LYS A 86 -51.10 6.70 -14.17
N GLU A 87 -52.26 7.26 -14.53
CA GLU A 87 -52.38 8.56 -15.23
C GLU A 87 -52.02 9.77 -14.35
N ILE A 88 -52.09 9.64 -13.01
CA ILE A 88 -51.77 10.73 -12.06
C ILE A 88 -50.26 10.79 -11.72
N GLY A 89 -49.43 9.88 -12.26
CA GLY A 89 -47.99 9.84 -11.96
C GLY A 89 -47.64 9.43 -10.52
N SER A 90 -48.62 8.91 -9.76
CA SER A 90 -48.49 8.58 -8.33
C SER A 90 -48.11 7.11 -8.04
N LEU A 91 -47.95 6.27 -9.09
CA LEU A 91 -47.47 4.87 -9.02
C LEU A 91 -45.99 4.76 -9.44
N ASP A 92 -45.14 5.67 -8.96
CA ASP A 92 -43.69 5.58 -9.14
C ASP A 92 -43.07 4.85 -7.93
N PHE A 93 -43.00 3.52 -8.03
CA PHE A 93 -42.32 2.67 -7.06
C PHE A 93 -40.81 2.96 -7.07
N GLY A 94 -40.29 3.61 -6.02
CA GLY A 94 -38.87 3.60 -5.69
C GLY A 94 -37.90 4.34 -6.62
N LYS A 95 -38.35 5.14 -7.61
CA LYS A 95 -37.44 5.85 -8.55
C LYS A 95 -36.51 6.89 -7.90
N ASP A 96 -36.73 7.23 -6.63
CA ASP A 96 -35.95 8.21 -5.87
C ASP A 96 -34.60 7.65 -5.35
N ILE A 97 -34.43 6.32 -5.32
CA ILE A 97 -33.20 5.65 -4.85
C ILE A 97 -32.48 5.04 -6.06
N ARG A 98 -31.30 5.57 -6.40
CA ARG A 98 -30.41 4.96 -7.41
C ARG A 98 -29.15 4.45 -6.73
N PHE A 99 -28.93 3.14 -6.82
CA PHE A 99 -27.69 2.50 -6.41
C PHE A 99 -26.58 2.89 -7.39
N GLY A 100 -25.60 3.67 -6.93
CA GLY A 100 -24.43 3.99 -7.72
C GLY A 100 -23.49 2.79 -7.75
N ALA A 101 -23.50 2.00 -8.83
CA ALA A 101 -22.55 0.91 -9.00
C ALA A 101 -21.12 1.43 -8.82
N SER A 102 -20.38 0.88 -7.84
CA SER A 102 -18.98 1.21 -7.65
C SER A 102 -18.20 0.62 -8.84
N LYS A 103 -17.73 1.47 -9.76
CA LYS A 103 -16.96 1.07 -10.97
C LYS A 103 -15.55 0.56 -10.65
N VAL A 104 -15.36 -0.02 -9.47
CA VAL A 104 -14.08 -0.46 -8.90
C VAL A 104 -13.57 -1.69 -9.66
N PHE A 105 -14.42 -2.69 -9.90
CA PHE A 105 -14.07 -3.84 -10.75
C PHE A 105 -13.69 -3.42 -12.17
N GLU A 106 -14.42 -2.48 -12.78
CA GLU A 106 -14.07 -1.96 -14.11
C GLU A 106 -12.75 -1.18 -14.12
N ARG A 107 -12.49 -0.41 -13.07
CA ARG A 107 -11.22 0.31 -12.91
C ARG A 107 -10.06 -0.67 -12.81
N PHE A 108 -10.15 -1.67 -11.94
CA PHE A 108 -9.11 -2.67 -11.78
C PHE A 108 -8.93 -3.50 -13.07
N ARG A 109 -10.03 -3.86 -13.77
CA ARG A 109 -9.97 -4.58 -15.06
C ARG A 109 -9.35 -3.72 -16.17
N LYS A 110 -9.59 -2.42 -16.22
CA LYS A 110 -8.91 -1.48 -17.14
C LYS A 110 -7.42 -1.36 -16.82
N GLU A 111 -7.06 -1.30 -15.54
CA GLU A 111 -5.67 -1.28 -15.10
C GLU A 111 -4.95 -2.58 -15.48
N ALA A 112 -5.57 -3.75 -15.27
CA ALA A 112 -5.04 -5.06 -15.62
C ALA A 112 -4.98 -5.31 -17.15
N GLY A 113 -6.05 -4.98 -17.89
CA GLY A 113 -6.12 -5.16 -19.34
C GLY A 113 -5.15 -4.28 -20.13
N SER A 114 -4.77 -3.12 -19.58
CA SER A 114 -3.75 -2.27 -20.18
C SER A 114 -2.35 -2.91 -20.20
N VAL A 115 -2.09 -3.93 -19.39
CA VAL A 115 -0.76 -4.58 -19.27
C VAL A 115 -0.56 -5.67 -20.31
N LEU A 116 -1.61 -6.43 -20.65
CA LEU A 116 -1.52 -7.58 -21.57
C LEU A 116 -1.54 -7.19 -23.06
N SER A 117 -2.21 -6.11 -23.45
CA SER A 117 -2.43 -5.78 -24.87
C SER A 117 -1.29 -5.00 -25.56
N GLN A 118 -0.19 -4.69 -24.88
CA GLN A 118 0.90 -3.85 -25.42
C GLN A 118 2.31 -4.44 -25.29
N SER A 119 2.43 -5.73 -24.94
CA SER A 119 3.73 -6.43 -24.87
C SER A 119 4.28 -6.86 -26.24
N TYR A 120 3.55 -6.61 -27.34
CA TYR A 120 3.97 -6.97 -28.70
C TYR A 120 4.92 -5.95 -29.37
N ALA A 121 5.27 -4.86 -28.70
CA ALA A 121 6.02 -3.76 -29.34
C ALA A 121 7.56 -3.91 -29.32
N GLN A 122 8.14 -4.92 -28.66
CA GLN A 122 9.60 -5.00 -28.45
C GLN A 122 10.28 -6.37 -28.67
N ASN A 123 9.64 -7.37 -29.29
CA ASN A 123 10.25 -8.70 -29.53
C ASN A 123 10.80 -9.43 -28.26
N LEU A 124 10.46 -9.00 -27.04
CA LEU A 124 10.87 -9.65 -25.79
C LEU A 124 9.73 -10.51 -25.24
N THR A 125 9.93 -11.82 -25.14
CA THR A 125 8.94 -12.74 -24.57
C THR A 125 9.01 -12.72 -23.05
N LEU A 126 8.04 -12.09 -22.38
CA LEU A 126 7.87 -12.26 -20.94
C LEU A 126 7.53 -13.71 -20.66
N ARG A 127 8.32 -14.37 -19.80
CA ARG A 127 8.10 -15.77 -19.41
C ARG A 127 7.62 -15.86 -17.98
N ARG A 128 6.58 -16.68 -17.77
CA ARG A 128 6.14 -17.10 -16.45
C ARG A 128 6.66 -18.53 -16.22
N TYR A 129 7.21 -18.77 -15.04
CA TYR A 129 7.75 -20.07 -14.64
C TYR A 129 6.75 -20.84 -13.78
N GLY A 130 6.14 -20.15 -12.81
CA GLY A 130 5.02 -20.69 -12.05
C GLY A 130 5.33 -21.95 -11.24
N HIS A 131 6.51 -22.04 -10.63
CA HIS A 131 6.87 -23.17 -9.76
C HIS A 131 6.46 -22.96 -8.28
N LEU A 132 6.05 -21.75 -7.91
CA LEU A 132 5.47 -21.43 -6.60
C LEU A 132 3.96 -21.25 -6.69
N LYS A 133 3.25 -21.55 -5.60
CA LYS A 133 1.83 -21.22 -5.47
C LYS A 133 1.64 -19.82 -4.88
N PRO A 134 0.57 -19.09 -5.24
CA PRO A 134 0.28 -17.80 -4.63
C PRO A 134 0.00 -17.95 -3.13
N GLN A 135 0.78 -17.24 -2.30
CA GLN A 135 0.59 -17.24 -0.85
C GLN A 135 -0.23 -16.04 -0.40
N LEU A 136 -1.27 -16.30 0.39
CA LEU A 136 -2.15 -15.30 1.00
C LEU A 136 -2.07 -15.37 2.52
N ALA A 137 -2.04 -14.21 3.16
CA ALA A 137 -2.21 -14.11 4.60
C ALA A 137 -3.67 -13.80 4.93
N LEU A 138 -4.27 -14.58 5.83
CA LEU A 138 -5.59 -14.33 6.41
C LEU A 138 -5.41 -13.82 7.83
N VAL A 139 -5.94 -12.64 8.15
CA VAL A 139 -5.79 -12.02 9.46
C VAL A 139 -7.14 -11.87 10.14
N PHE A 140 -7.27 -12.39 11.36
CA PHE A 140 -8.50 -12.37 12.15
C PHE A 140 -8.27 -11.70 13.51
N GLY A 141 -9.29 -11.02 14.04
CA GLY A 141 -9.27 -10.58 15.44
C GLY A 141 -9.21 -11.77 16.40
N ASP A 142 -9.91 -12.85 16.08
CA ASP A 142 -10.03 -14.04 16.92
C ASP A 142 -10.39 -15.28 16.08
N LEU A 143 -10.23 -16.48 16.65
CA LEU A 143 -10.63 -17.76 16.02
C LEU A 143 -11.86 -18.41 16.69
N VAL A 144 -12.81 -17.60 17.18
CA VAL A 144 -14.10 -18.13 17.67
C VAL A 144 -14.99 -18.53 16.50
N ALA A 145 -15.82 -19.54 16.71
CA ALA A 145 -16.79 -20.00 15.71
C ALA A 145 -17.92 -18.98 15.56
N ASP A 146 -17.98 -18.37 14.38
CA ASP A 146 -18.97 -17.38 14.00
C ASP A 146 -19.23 -17.46 12.48
N PRO A 147 -20.26 -16.77 11.95
CA PRO A 147 -20.58 -16.85 10.52
C PRO A 147 -19.50 -16.27 9.61
N GLU A 148 -18.71 -15.29 10.06
CA GLU A 148 -17.62 -14.72 9.24
C GLU A 148 -16.50 -15.74 9.05
N LYS A 149 -16.16 -16.47 10.11
CA LYS A 149 -15.15 -17.53 10.04
C LYS A 149 -15.65 -18.67 9.17
N LEU A 150 -16.93 -19.02 9.21
CA LEU A 150 -17.54 -19.98 8.28
C LEU A 150 -17.44 -19.52 6.82
N LEU A 151 -17.75 -18.25 6.55
CA LEU A 151 -17.64 -17.66 5.22
C LEU A 151 -16.18 -17.70 4.73
N MET A 152 -15.23 -17.24 5.55
CA MET A 152 -13.80 -17.20 5.21
C MET A 152 -13.20 -18.60 5.03
N VAL A 153 -13.60 -19.59 5.85
CA VAL A 153 -13.22 -20.99 5.69
C VAL A 153 -13.74 -21.55 4.37
N THR A 154 -14.99 -21.23 4.01
CA THR A 154 -15.60 -21.68 2.75
C THR A 154 -14.88 -21.09 1.54
N VAL A 155 -14.61 -19.78 1.57
CA VAL A 155 -13.84 -19.09 0.52
C VAL A 155 -12.42 -19.65 0.43
N ALA A 156 -11.73 -19.86 1.55
CA ALA A 156 -10.37 -20.38 1.55
C ALA A 156 -10.29 -21.82 1.01
N ALA A 157 -11.27 -22.68 1.32
CA ALA A 157 -11.35 -24.03 0.79
C ALA A 157 -11.46 -24.01 -0.76
N ALA A 158 -12.35 -23.18 -1.29
CA ALA A 158 -12.52 -22.99 -2.73
C ALA A 158 -11.25 -22.43 -3.40
N LEU A 159 -10.66 -21.38 -2.81
CA LEU A 159 -9.43 -20.77 -3.34
C LEU A 159 -8.25 -21.76 -3.31
N ARG A 160 -8.19 -22.67 -2.35
CA ARG A 160 -7.16 -23.72 -2.30
C ARG A 160 -7.27 -24.69 -3.48
N GLU A 161 -8.49 -25.00 -3.93
CA GLU A 161 -8.73 -25.86 -5.10
C GLU A 161 -8.16 -25.27 -6.40
N ILE A 162 -8.26 -23.94 -6.57
CA ILE A 162 -7.70 -23.22 -7.72
C ILE A 162 -6.20 -22.89 -7.58
N GLY A 163 -5.56 -23.27 -6.46
CA GLY A 163 -4.11 -23.28 -6.31
C GLY A 163 -3.54 -22.26 -5.32
N TYR A 164 -4.35 -21.55 -4.53
CA TYR A 164 -3.85 -20.65 -3.47
C TYR A 164 -3.37 -21.43 -2.24
N GLU A 165 -2.38 -20.87 -1.53
CA GLU A 165 -1.95 -21.33 -0.21
C GLU A 165 -2.14 -20.23 0.84
N PHE A 166 -2.44 -20.65 2.07
CA PHE A 166 -2.86 -19.75 3.15
C PHE A 166 -2.00 -19.89 4.39
N GLN A 167 -1.66 -18.75 4.98
CA GLN A 167 -1.20 -18.67 6.37
C GLN A 167 -2.18 -17.81 7.16
N VAL A 168 -2.62 -18.33 8.30
CA VAL A 168 -3.61 -17.68 9.16
C VAL A 168 -2.90 -16.99 10.33
N PHE A 169 -3.25 -15.74 10.55
CA PHE A 169 -2.80 -14.92 11.66
C PHE A 169 -4.01 -14.52 12.51
N SER A 170 -3.91 -14.60 13.83
CA SER A 170 -4.99 -14.14 14.70
C SER A 170 -4.47 -13.50 15.98
N LEU A 171 -5.18 -12.49 16.50
CA LEU A 171 -4.81 -11.83 17.77
C LEU A 171 -5.21 -12.68 18.99
N GLU A 172 -6.35 -13.38 18.92
CA GLU A 172 -6.86 -14.27 19.97
C GLU A 172 -7.05 -15.69 19.42
N ASP A 173 -6.62 -16.71 20.19
CA ASP A 173 -6.84 -18.11 19.81
C ASP A 173 -8.30 -18.54 20.00
N GLY A 174 -8.70 -19.66 19.40
CA GLY A 174 -10.08 -20.15 19.46
C GLY A 174 -10.31 -21.49 18.76
N PRO A 175 -11.51 -22.08 18.89
CA PRO A 175 -11.81 -23.44 18.43
C PRO A 175 -11.72 -23.62 16.91
N VAL A 176 -11.85 -22.56 16.11
CA VAL A 176 -11.73 -22.63 14.65
C VAL A 176 -10.29 -22.89 14.21
N ARG A 177 -9.31 -22.81 15.13
CA ARG A 177 -7.92 -23.19 14.87
C ARG A 177 -7.79 -24.58 14.27
N ASP A 178 -8.53 -25.56 14.77
CA ASP A 178 -8.41 -26.94 14.29
C ASP A 178 -9.04 -27.14 12.91
N VAL A 179 -10.05 -26.33 12.55
CA VAL A 179 -10.62 -26.27 11.19
C VAL A 179 -9.60 -25.74 10.18
N TRP A 180 -8.86 -24.70 10.55
CA TRP A 180 -7.78 -24.18 9.70
C TRP A 180 -6.65 -25.18 9.52
N LYS A 181 -6.31 -25.97 10.57
CA LYS A 181 -5.33 -27.05 10.45
C LYS A 181 -5.81 -28.19 9.57
N SER A 182 -7.09 -28.58 9.64
CA SER A 182 -7.63 -29.62 8.75
C SER A 182 -7.63 -29.16 7.28
N LEU A 183 -7.76 -27.85 7.05
CA LEU A 183 -7.53 -27.22 5.75
C LEU A 183 -6.04 -27.00 5.42
N GLY A 184 -5.11 -27.58 6.17
CA GLY A 184 -3.67 -27.54 5.89
C GLY A 184 -3.04 -26.14 5.95
N ALA A 185 -3.70 -25.17 6.60
CA ALA A 185 -3.16 -23.84 6.80
C ALA A 185 -2.33 -23.78 8.09
N SER A 186 -1.18 -23.12 8.05
CA SER A 186 -0.40 -22.83 9.26
C SER A 186 -1.02 -21.65 10.00
N ILE A 187 -1.17 -21.75 11.32
CA ILE A 187 -1.76 -20.70 12.17
C ILE A 187 -0.69 -20.10 13.09
N THR A 188 -0.60 -18.78 13.12
CA THR A 188 0.26 -17.99 14.01
C THR A 188 -0.59 -17.07 14.89
N ILE A 189 -0.51 -17.22 16.21
CA ILE A 189 -1.20 -16.33 17.15
C ILE A 189 -0.30 -15.15 17.50
N ILE A 190 -0.78 -13.93 17.28
CA ILE A 190 -0.10 -12.68 17.53
C ILE A 190 -0.45 -12.21 18.95
N GLN A 191 0.48 -12.36 19.90
CA GLN A 191 0.24 -11.97 21.28
C GLN A 191 0.39 -10.44 21.44
N ASN A 192 -0.72 -9.75 21.70
CA ASN A 192 -0.78 -8.28 21.85
C ASN A 192 -0.51 -7.83 23.30
N ARG A 193 0.49 -8.41 24.00
CA ARG A 193 0.67 -8.14 25.44
C ARG A 193 1.35 -6.80 25.75
N ASP A 194 2.14 -6.24 24.85
CA ASP A 194 2.70 -4.90 25.01
C ASP A 194 2.84 -4.25 23.63
N LYS A 195 2.47 -2.96 23.51
CA LYS A 195 2.60 -2.18 22.27
C LYS A 195 4.06 -2.26 21.77
N ALA A 196 4.33 -3.05 20.73
CA ALA A 196 5.25 -2.72 19.61
C ALA A 196 5.81 -3.91 18.80
N ASP A 197 5.71 -5.17 19.23
CA ASP A 197 6.63 -6.19 18.70
C ASP A 197 5.92 -7.40 18.06
N PHE A 198 5.15 -7.12 17.01
CA PHE A 198 4.72 -8.15 16.06
C PHE A 198 5.64 -8.11 14.82
N PHE A 199 6.47 -9.15 14.69
CA PHE A 199 7.53 -9.25 13.68
C PHE A 199 7.13 -10.17 12.51
N VAL A 200 6.19 -9.76 11.66
CA VAL A 200 5.93 -10.48 10.40
C VAL A 200 6.40 -9.67 9.21
N ASP A 201 7.25 -10.29 8.40
CA ASP A 201 7.55 -9.79 7.06
C ASP A 201 6.38 -10.10 6.13
N TRP A 202 5.46 -9.14 6.03
CA TRP A 202 4.30 -9.24 5.16
C TRP A 202 4.64 -9.32 3.66
N LEU A 203 5.87 -8.98 3.25
CA LEU A 203 6.31 -9.10 1.85
C LEU A 203 6.52 -10.56 1.42
N ASN A 204 6.40 -11.53 2.33
CA ASN A 204 6.37 -12.95 1.97
C ASN A 204 5.03 -13.37 1.33
N PHE A 205 3.97 -12.57 1.47
CA PHE A 205 2.66 -12.86 0.91
C PHE A 205 2.41 -12.04 -0.36
N ASN A 206 1.69 -12.64 -1.31
CA ASN A 206 1.27 -11.95 -2.53
C ASN A 206 0.07 -11.02 -2.29
N GLY A 207 -0.70 -11.28 -1.23
CA GLY A 207 -1.79 -10.42 -0.76
C GLY A 207 -2.30 -10.82 0.61
N ILE A 208 -3.06 -9.92 1.21
CA ILE A 208 -3.49 -10.03 2.60
C ILE A 208 -4.99 -9.78 2.65
N ILE A 209 -5.72 -10.68 3.30
CA ILE A 209 -7.15 -10.52 3.60
C ILE A 209 -7.27 -10.33 5.10
N ILE A 210 -7.78 -9.18 5.50
CA ILE A 210 -8.13 -8.89 6.88
C ILE A 210 -9.63 -9.10 7.03
N ASN A 211 -10.03 -9.83 8.06
CA ASN A 211 -11.43 -10.04 8.39
C ASN A 211 -11.77 -9.37 9.72
N SER A 212 -12.91 -8.69 9.70
CA SER A 212 -13.52 -7.98 10.83
C SER A 212 -12.80 -6.70 11.28
N LEU A 213 -13.45 -5.93 12.14
CA LEU A 213 -12.95 -4.65 12.66
C LEU A 213 -11.88 -4.87 13.74
N GLU A 214 -11.97 -5.94 14.50
CA GLU A 214 -11.09 -6.26 15.62
C GLU A 214 -9.65 -6.53 15.19
N ALA A 215 -9.44 -6.89 13.93
CA ALA A 215 -8.11 -7.02 13.33
C ALA A 215 -7.48 -5.65 12.95
N ALA A 216 -8.14 -4.53 13.24
CA ALA A 216 -7.66 -3.18 12.90
C ALA A 216 -6.28 -2.84 13.50
N ASP A 217 -5.92 -3.43 14.65
CA ASP A 217 -4.63 -3.17 15.31
C ASP A 217 -3.43 -3.52 14.39
N VAL A 218 -3.60 -4.46 13.45
CA VAL A 218 -2.56 -4.88 12.49
C VAL A 218 -2.32 -3.84 11.39
N PHE A 219 -3.25 -2.91 11.14
CA PHE A 219 -3.08 -1.87 10.12
C PHE A 219 -1.93 -0.92 10.41
N THR A 220 -1.50 -0.80 11.65
CA THR A 220 -0.32 0.00 12.02
C THR A 220 0.91 -0.40 11.19
N SER A 221 1.15 -1.70 10.99
CA SER A 221 2.22 -2.19 10.12
C SER A 221 2.02 -1.81 8.65
N PHE A 222 0.78 -1.87 8.14
CA PHE A 222 0.47 -1.59 6.73
C PHE A 222 0.51 -0.12 6.36
N LEU A 223 0.38 0.78 7.34
CA LEU A 223 0.50 2.23 7.13
C LEU A 223 1.96 2.69 6.92
N GLN A 224 2.93 1.83 7.26
CA GLN A 224 4.36 2.12 7.17
C GLN A 224 5.01 1.44 5.95
N GLU A 225 6.07 2.06 5.42
CA GLU A 225 6.93 1.40 4.41
C GLU A 225 7.73 0.27 5.10
N PRO A 226 7.95 -0.87 4.43
CA PRO A 226 7.69 -1.17 3.00
C PRO A 226 6.31 -1.80 2.74
N PHE A 227 5.57 -2.13 3.80
CA PHE A 227 4.32 -2.86 3.71
C PHE A 227 3.18 -2.05 3.09
N LYS A 228 3.33 -0.73 2.95
CA LYS A 228 2.38 0.17 2.28
C LYS A 228 2.04 -0.22 0.84
N SER A 229 2.95 -0.91 0.15
CA SER A 229 2.77 -1.33 -1.25
C SER A 229 1.96 -2.62 -1.42
N LEU A 230 1.72 -3.36 -0.34
CA LEU A 230 1.06 -4.67 -0.39
C LEU A 230 -0.46 -4.55 -0.68
N PRO A 231 -1.00 -5.42 -1.55
CA PRO A 231 -2.43 -5.46 -1.81
C PRO A 231 -3.16 -5.99 -0.56
N LEU A 232 -4.12 -5.20 -0.10
CA LEU A 232 -4.85 -5.42 1.14
C LEU A 232 -6.35 -5.45 0.87
N ILE A 233 -7.01 -6.55 1.17
CA ILE A 233 -8.47 -6.67 1.12
C ILE A 233 -8.96 -6.68 2.56
N TRP A 234 -9.86 -5.76 2.92
CA TRP A 234 -10.45 -5.73 4.25
C TRP A 234 -11.93 -6.05 4.16
N THR A 235 -12.36 -7.11 4.85
CA THR A 235 -13.76 -7.55 4.88
C THR A 235 -14.41 -7.06 6.17
N ILE A 236 -15.49 -6.29 6.04
CA ILE A 236 -16.22 -5.69 7.15
C ILE A 236 -17.68 -6.16 7.07
N HIS A 237 -18.17 -6.78 8.14
CA HIS A 237 -19.49 -7.42 8.16
C HIS A 237 -20.51 -6.69 9.04
N ASP A 238 -20.09 -5.74 9.87
CA ASP A 238 -20.96 -4.98 10.78
C ASP A 238 -20.97 -3.47 10.49
N ALA A 239 -21.92 -2.77 11.11
CA ALA A 239 -22.09 -1.32 10.99
C ALA A 239 -21.59 -0.53 12.21
N ALA A 240 -20.94 -1.18 13.20
CA ALA A 240 -20.63 -0.59 14.50
C ALA A 240 -19.77 0.68 14.36
N LEU A 241 -18.68 0.60 13.58
CA LEU A 241 -17.78 1.73 13.33
C LEU A 241 -18.51 2.92 12.66
N ALA A 242 -19.40 2.63 11.71
CA ALA A 242 -20.11 3.68 10.99
C ALA A 242 -21.21 4.34 11.84
N ILE A 243 -21.84 3.59 12.75
CA ILE A 243 -22.75 4.15 13.76
C ILE A 243 -21.97 5.02 14.74
N ARG A 244 -20.83 4.52 15.23
CA ARG A 244 -19.94 5.23 16.17
C ARG A 244 -19.38 6.52 15.59
N LEU A 245 -19.13 6.58 14.28
CA LEU A 245 -18.71 7.80 13.59
C LEU A 245 -19.66 8.99 13.83
N LYS A 246 -20.97 8.77 13.90
CA LYS A 246 -21.94 9.85 14.18
C LYS A 246 -21.65 10.47 15.56
N GLN A 247 -21.26 9.64 16.52
CA GLN A 247 -20.90 10.07 17.87
C GLN A 247 -19.54 10.77 17.88
N TYR A 248 -18.54 10.28 17.13
CA TYR A 248 -17.24 10.97 17.01
C TYR A 248 -17.39 12.40 16.46
N ASN A 249 -18.25 12.56 15.45
CA ASN A 249 -18.53 13.87 14.87
C ASN A 249 -19.28 14.79 15.84
N SER A 250 -20.24 14.26 16.62
CA SER A 250 -20.97 15.07 17.61
C SER A 250 -20.09 15.50 18.79
N HIS A 251 -19.09 14.68 19.17
CA HIS A 251 -18.15 14.96 20.25
C HIS A 251 -16.87 15.68 19.80
N GLY A 252 -16.72 16.01 18.52
CA GLY A 252 -15.57 16.73 17.99
C GLY A 252 -14.25 15.93 17.95
N GLN A 253 -14.30 14.60 17.94
CA GLN A 253 -13.12 13.71 17.94
C GLN A 253 -12.51 13.53 16.54
N ILE A 254 -12.02 14.64 15.97
CA ILE A 254 -11.54 14.70 14.58
C ILE A 254 -10.35 13.77 14.32
N GLU A 255 -9.42 13.62 15.28
CA GLU A 255 -8.24 12.78 15.13
C GLU A 255 -8.58 11.30 14.94
N LEU A 256 -9.57 10.80 15.69
CA LEU A 256 -9.99 9.41 15.66
C LEU A 256 -10.73 9.11 14.36
N THR A 257 -11.57 10.04 13.88
CA THR A 257 -12.15 10.00 12.54
C THR A 257 -11.08 9.98 11.45
N ASN A 258 -10.03 10.80 11.58
CA ASN A 258 -8.93 10.84 10.61
C ASN A 258 -8.10 9.55 10.63
N HIS A 259 -7.91 8.94 11.80
CA HIS A 259 -7.26 7.64 11.94
C HIS A 259 -8.02 6.57 11.14
N TRP A 260 -9.32 6.40 11.39
CA TRP A 260 -10.15 5.42 10.66
C TRP A 260 -10.20 5.70 9.16
N LYS A 261 -10.33 6.97 8.74
CA LYS A 261 -10.22 7.33 7.32
C LYS A 261 -8.90 6.88 6.72
N LYS A 262 -7.77 7.12 7.39
CA LYS A 262 -6.44 6.70 6.91
C LYS A 262 -6.34 5.17 6.82
N THR A 263 -6.92 4.45 7.77
CA THR A 263 -6.94 2.98 7.83
C THR A 263 -7.78 2.38 6.69
N LEU A 264 -9.03 2.84 6.49
CA LEU A 264 -9.87 2.38 5.38
C LEU A 264 -9.27 2.75 4.01
N ASN A 265 -8.68 3.94 3.88
CA ASN A 265 -8.02 4.37 2.63
C ASN A 265 -6.76 3.57 2.30
N ARG A 266 -6.14 2.91 3.29
CA ARG A 266 -4.99 2.03 3.05
C ARG A 266 -5.41 0.72 2.41
N ALA A 267 -6.62 0.21 2.67
CA ALA A 267 -7.10 -1.00 2.03
C ALA A 267 -7.20 -0.81 0.51
N THR A 268 -6.70 -1.78 -0.25
CA THR A 268 -6.84 -1.79 -1.72
C THR A 268 -8.29 -1.99 -2.12
N ALA A 269 -9.01 -2.84 -1.37
CA ALA A 269 -10.45 -2.98 -1.45
C ALA A 269 -11.04 -3.19 -0.05
N VAL A 270 -12.14 -2.51 0.26
CA VAL A 270 -12.99 -2.81 1.42
C VAL A 270 -14.21 -3.56 0.92
N VAL A 271 -14.42 -4.77 1.41
CA VAL A 271 -15.46 -5.69 0.96
C VAL A 271 -16.59 -5.74 1.98
N PHE A 272 -17.80 -5.57 1.47
CA PHE A 272 -19.06 -5.62 2.19
C PHE A 272 -19.92 -6.77 1.68
N SER A 273 -20.73 -7.36 2.56
CA SER A 273 -21.60 -8.52 2.26
C SER A 273 -22.92 -8.12 1.60
N ASN A 274 -23.30 -6.84 1.66
CA ASN A 274 -24.52 -6.31 1.06
C ASN A 274 -24.33 -4.87 0.53
N TYR A 275 -25.28 -4.40 -0.27
CA TYR A 275 -25.21 -3.06 -0.89
C TYR A 275 -25.60 -1.92 0.07
N VAL A 276 -26.02 -2.23 1.29
CA VAL A 276 -26.46 -1.24 2.28
C VAL A 276 -25.29 -0.76 3.12
N GLN A 277 -24.39 -1.65 3.49
CA GLN A 277 -23.17 -1.34 4.25
C GLN A 277 -22.35 -0.20 3.60
N PRO A 278 -22.04 -0.18 2.29
CA PRO A 278 -21.35 0.94 1.66
C PRO A 278 -22.05 2.29 1.86
N MET A 279 -23.40 2.32 1.91
CA MET A 279 -24.15 3.55 2.15
C MET A 279 -23.97 4.05 3.58
N ILE A 280 -23.98 3.13 4.55
CA ILE A 280 -23.76 3.43 5.96
C ILE A 280 -22.31 3.91 6.17
N PHE A 281 -21.34 3.32 5.47
CA PHE A 281 -19.92 3.70 5.49
C PHE A 281 -19.55 4.85 4.56
N SER A 282 -20.51 5.49 3.87
CA SER A 282 -20.27 6.50 2.84
C SER A 282 -19.38 7.67 3.28
N ALA A 283 -19.37 8.02 4.57
CA ALA A 283 -18.51 9.06 5.12
C ALA A 283 -17.00 8.71 5.10
N PHE A 284 -16.67 7.43 4.91
CA PHE A 284 -15.32 6.90 4.75
C PHE A 284 -14.99 6.53 3.29
N ASP A 285 -15.92 6.70 2.35
CA ASP A 285 -15.72 6.23 0.97
C ASP A 285 -14.63 7.02 0.26
N SER A 286 -13.60 6.31 -0.18
CA SER A 286 -12.50 6.83 -1.00
C SER A 286 -12.47 6.26 -2.42
N GLY A 287 -13.53 5.53 -2.81
CA GLY A 287 -13.64 4.83 -4.08
C GLY A 287 -12.99 3.45 -4.08
N ASN A 288 -12.81 2.83 -2.91
CA ASN A 288 -12.25 1.48 -2.74
C ASN A 288 -13.26 0.45 -2.20
N PHE A 289 -14.55 0.80 -2.13
CA PHE A 289 -15.60 -0.09 -1.64
C PHE A 289 -16.10 -1.06 -2.71
N VAL A 290 -16.17 -2.34 -2.34
CA VAL A 290 -16.61 -3.46 -3.16
C VAL A 290 -17.69 -4.22 -2.42
N VAL A 291 -18.73 -4.65 -3.12
CA VAL A 291 -19.76 -5.51 -2.55
C VAL A 291 -19.61 -6.90 -3.15
N ILE A 292 -19.48 -7.91 -2.29
CA ILE A 292 -19.50 -9.32 -2.66
C ILE A 292 -20.70 -9.91 -1.91
N PRO A 293 -21.82 -10.15 -2.60
CA PRO A 293 -23.08 -10.36 -1.93
C PRO A 293 -23.18 -11.80 -1.40
N GLY A 294 -23.62 -11.95 -0.15
CA GLY A 294 -23.81 -13.25 0.52
C GLY A 294 -23.23 -13.30 1.94
N SER A 295 -23.93 -13.97 2.84
CA SER A 295 -23.53 -14.15 4.24
C SER A 295 -24.22 -15.39 4.84
N PRO A 296 -23.52 -16.21 5.66
CA PRO A 296 -24.16 -17.28 6.41
C PRO A 296 -24.75 -16.80 7.76
N ALA A 297 -24.75 -15.50 8.05
CA ALA A 297 -25.15 -14.96 9.36
C ALA A 297 -26.59 -15.31 9.74
N GLU A 298 -27.55 -15.15 8.82
CA GLU A 298 -28.97 -15.40 9.05
C GLU A 298 -29.23 -16.89 9.30
N ALA A 299 -28.58 -17.77 8.52
CA ALA A 299 -28.64 -19.22 8.69
C ALA A 299 -27.98 -19.67 10.02
N TRP A 300 -26.89 -19.00 10.42
CA TRP A 300 -26.19 -19.27 11.68
C TRP A 300 -27.04 -18.90 12.90
N GLU A 301 -27.69 -17.74 12.86
CA GLU A 301 -28.57 -17.24 13.92
C GLU A 301 -29.76 -18.19 14.18
N THR A 302 -30.47 -18.55 13.11
CA THR A 302 -31.67 -19.41 13.20
C THR A 302 -31.35 -20.79 13.78
N ASN A 303 -30.20 -21.37 13.43
CA ASN A 303 -29.71 -22.63 14.00
C ASN A 303 -29.42 -22.56 15.50
N ASN A 304 -29.11 -21.39 16.05
CA ASN A 304 -28.87 -21.21 17.48
C ASN A 304 -30.16 -20.96 18.28
N MET A 305 -31.18 -20.36 17.66
CA MET A 305 -32.43 -20.01 18.35
C MET A 305 -33.45 -21.17 18.41
N THR A 306 -33.35 -22.17 17.54
CA THR A 306 -34.42 -23.15 17.28
C THR A 306 -34.74 -24.14 18.40
N ALA A 307 -33.91 -24.27 19.44
CA ALA A 307 -34.13 -25.23 20.54
C ALA A 307 -34.74 -24.64 21.83
N SER A 308 -34.53 -23.34 22.14
CA SER A 308 -34.91 -22.76 23.44
C SER A 308 -36.04 -21.72 23.37
N TYR A 309 -36.33 -21.14 22.21
CA TYR A 309 -37.23 -19.97 22.08
C TYR A 309 -38.68 -20.31 21.72
N LYS A 310 -38.96 -21.49 21.15
CA LYS A 310 -40.34 -21.87 20.75
C LYS A 310 -41.28 -22.01 21.96
N ASP A 311 -40.79 -22.63 23.03
CA ASP A 311 -41.59 -22.84 24.26
C ASP A 311 -41.76 -21.54 25.07
N ASP A 312 -40.76 -20.65 25.05
CA ASP A 312 -40.73 -19.46 25.92
C ASP A 312 -41.54 -18.27 25.34
N MET A 313 -41.76 -18.24 24.02
CA MET A 313 -42.46 -17.13 23.31
C MET A 313 -43.96 -17.37 23.11
N GLN A 314 -44.41 -18.62 23.01
CA GLN A 314 -45.85 -18.94 23.04
C GLN A 314 -46.48 -18.52 24.38
N GLY A 315 -45.73 -18.61 25.49
CA GLY A 315 -46.18 -18.16 26.80
C GLY A 315 -46.24 -16.63 27.00
N LYS A 316 -45.45 -15.84 26.25
CA LYS A 316 -45.31 -14.38 26.45
C LYS A 316 -46.19 -13.50 25.53
N SER A 317 -46.73 -14.07 24.44
CA SER A 317 -47.41 -13.30 23.38
C SER A 317 -48.94 -13.29 23.45
N GLY A 318 -49.55 -14.05 24.37
CA GLY A 318 -51.00 -14.15 24.52
C GLY A 318 -51.73 -14.83 23.34
N LEU A 319 -50.98 -15.51 22.47
CA LEU A 319 -51.48 -16.20 21.27
C LEU A 319 -51.81 -17.66 21.58
N GLY A 320 -52.96 -18.13 21.10
CA GLY A 320 -53.39 -19.53 21.21
C GLY A 320 -52.73 -20.43 20.15
N PRO A 321 -52.65 -21.75 20.38
CA PRO A 321 -52.01 -22.71 19.45
C PRO A 321 -52.74 -22.87 18.09
N ASN A 322 -53.90 -22.25 17.91
CA ASN A 322 -54.72 -22.28 16.70
C ASN A 322 -54.82 -20.91 16.00
N ASP A 323 -54.09 -19.90 16.48
CA ASP A 323 -54.05 -18.58 15.85
C ASP A 323 -53.11 -18.60 14.64
N ILE A 324 -53.42 -17.78 13.63
CA ILE A 324 -52.48 -17.52 12.52
C ILE A 324 -51.83 -16.16 12.68
N VAL A 325 -50.52 -16.15 12.52
CA VAL A 325 -49.71 -14.95 12.45
C VAL A 325 -49.15 -14.77 11.03
N ILE A 326 -49.55 -13.68 10.36
CA ILE A 326 -48.96 -13.26 9.09
C ILE A 326 -47.98 -12.11 9.36
N ALA A 327 -46.70 -12.31 9.04
CA ALA A 327 -45.69 -11.26 9.11
C ALA A 327 -45.54 -10.59 7.73
N VAL A 328 -45.80 -9.29 7.65
CA VAL A 328 -45.49 -8.48 6.47
C VAL A 328 -44.15 -7.80 6.71
N VAL A 329 -43.13 -8.20 5.97
CA VAL A 329 -41.75 -7.69 6.08
C VAL A 329 -41.40 -6.87 4.85
N GLY A 330 -40.51 -5.88 4.97
CA GLY A 330 -40.17 -5.03 3.83
C GLY A 330 -38.68 -4.73 3.72
N SER A 331 -38.37 -3.86 2.75
CA SER A 331 -37.05 -3.26 2.58
C SER A 331 -36.62 -2.55 3.85
N GLN A 332 -35.31 -2.58 4.11
CA GLN A 332 -34.69 -1.73 5.12
C GLN A 332 -34.66 -0.24 4.70
N PHE A 333 -34.84 0.03 3.41
CA PHE A 333 -34.90 1.38 2.88
C PHE A 333 -36.30 1.97 3.00
N LEU A 334 -36.36 3.22 3.47
CA LEU A 334 -37.59 4.00 3.47
C LEU A 334 -37.70 4.82 2.19
N TYR A 335 -38.84 4.72 1.51
CA TYR A 335 -39.15 5.49 0.29
C TYR A 335 -40.64 5.84 0.24
N LYS A 336 -40.98 6.86 -0.56
CA LYS A 336 -42.32 7.48 -0.57
C LYS A 336 -43.46 6.52 -0.91
N GLY A 337 -43.19 5.47 -1.69
CA GLY A 337 -44.19 4.48 -2.12
C GLY A 337 -44.53 3.40 -1.10
N LEU A 338 -43.75 3.26 -0.02
CA LEU A 338 -43.83 2.10 0.89
C LEU A 338 -45.20 1.96 1.59
N TRP A 339 -45.82 3.07 2.01
CA TRP A 339 -47.14 3.03 2.67
C TRP A 339 -48.26 2.57 1.74
N LEU A 340 -48.19 2.92 0.45
CA LEU A 340 -49.15 2.49 -0.56
C LEU A 340 -49.02 0.99 -0.81
N GLU A 341 -47.79 0.48 -0.87
CA GLU A 341 -47.51 -0.94 -1.04
C GLU A 341 -48.05 -1.76 0.14
N HIS A 342 -47.82 -1.32 1.38
CA HIS A 342 -48.41 -1.94 2.57
C HIS A 342 -49.94 -1.91 2.55
N ALA A 343 -50.57 -0.82 2.08
CA ALA A 343 -52.02 -0.73 1.95
C ALA A 343 -52.57 -1.76 0.93
N LEU A 344 -51.91 -1.93 -0.22
CA LEU A 344 -52.30 -2.93 -1.24
C LEU A 344 -52.18 -4.37 -0.73
N ILE A 345 -51.17 -4.64 0.10
CA ILE A 345 -50.98 -5.96 0.70
C ILE A 345 -52.04 -6.24 1.76
N LEU A 346 -52.30 -5.26 2.64
CA LEU A 346 -53.38 -5.36 3.62
C LEU A 346 -54.74 -5.53 2.93
N GLU A 347 -55.00 -4.84 1.83
CA GLU A 347 -56.22 -5.04 1.03
C GLU A 347 -56.32 -6.49 0.52
N SER A 348 -55.21 -7.08 0.10
CA SER A 348 -55.17 -8.46 -0.40
C SER A 348 -55.40 -9.51 0.69
N ILE A 349 -54.93 -9.23 1.92
CA ILE A 349 -55.11 -10.08 3.10
C ILE A 349 -56.56 -10.02 3.62
N LEU A 350 -57.32 -8.95 3.36
CA LEU A 350 -58.73 -8.83 3.80
C LEU A 350 -59.58 -10.05 3.40
N SER A 351 -59.26 -10.69 2.28
CA SER A 351 -59.94 -11.90 1.80
C SER A 351 -59.91 -13.07 2.78
N LEU A 352 -58.93 -13.11 3.70
CA LEU A 352 -58.84 -14.11 4.77
C LEU A 352 -59.74 -13.79 5.97
N LEU A 353 -60.13 -12.53 6.21
CA LEU A 353 -60.96 -12.18 7.37
C LEU A 353 -62.32 -12.89 7.35
N ALA A 354 -62.85 -13.19 6.16
CA ALA A 354 -64.10 -13.94 6.00
C ALA A 354 -64.03 -15.36 6.59
N ASP A 355 -62.83 -15.94 6.70
CA ASP A 355 -62.60 -17.28 7.25
C ASP A 355 -62.50 -17.28 8.80
N PHE A 356 -62.45 -16.09 9.45
CA PHE A 356 -62.33 -15.93 10.90
C PHE A 356 -63.49 -15.10 11.49
N PRO A 357 -64.59 -15.73 11.97
CA PRO A 357 -65.70 -15.01 12.56
C PRO A 357 -65.32 -14.38 13.92
N THR A 358 -65.69 -13.10 14.09
CA THR A 358 -65.40 -12.22 15.24
C THR A 358 -66.16 -12.57 16.54
N ASN A 359 -66.76 -13.75 16.65
CA ASN A 359 -67.41 -14.18 17.90
C ASN A 359 -66.37 -14.52 18.98
N LYS A 360 -66.66 -14.13 20.22
CA LYS A 360 -65.78 -14.33 21.40
C LYS A 360 -65.53 -15.81 21.75
N ASP A 361 -66.25 -16.74 21.13
CA ASP A 361 -66.14 -18.19 21.32
C ASP A 361 -65.29 -18.89 20.23
N SER A 362 -64.73 -18.15 19.27
CA SER A 362 -63.87 -18.69 18.22
C SER A 362 -62.49 -19.05 18.79
N THR A 363 -62.04 -20.29 18.59
CA THR A 363 -60.75 -20.79 19.09
C THR A 363 -59.54 -20.44 18.20
N SER A 364 -59.71 -19.61 17.18
CA SER A 364 -58.67 -19.27 16.19
C SER A 364 -58.80 -17.81 15.75
N HIS A 365 -57.75 -17.02 15.94
CA HIS A 365 -57.68 -15.61 15.57
C HIS A 365 -56.61 -15.34 14.50
N LEU A 366 -56.83 -14.33 13.66
CA LEU A 366 -55.85 -13.83 12.70
C LEU A 366 -55.11 -12.63 13.31
N LYS A 367 -53.77 -12.66 13.27
CA LYS A 367 -52.91 -11.54 13.64
C LYS A 367 -51.98 -11.20 12.47
N ILE A 368 -51.86 -9.92 12.15
CA ILE A 368 -50.99 -9.40 11.09
C ILE A 368 -49.97 -8.48 11.75
N ILE A 369 -48.68 -8.79 11.58
CA ILE A 369 -47.59 -7.99 12.14
C ILE A 369 -46.78 -7.39 10.99
N ILE A 370 -46.75 -6.06 10.90
CA ILE A 370 -45.94 -5.35 9.90
C ILE A 370 -44.59 -4.98 10.51
N LEU A 371 -43.51 -5.48 9.90
CA LEU A 371 -42.13 -5.19 10.23
C LEU A 371 -41.52 -4.26 9.18
N SER A 372 -41.19 -3.04 9.57
CA SER A 372 -40.48 -2.08 8.72
C SER A 372 -39.49 -1.22 9.52
N GLY A 373 -38.65 -0.45 8.82
CA GLY A 373 -37.59 0.37 9.41
C GLY A 373 -38.14 1.41 10.41
N SER A 374 -37.38 1.65 11.50
CA SER A 374 -37.81 2.51 12.61
C SER A 374 -37.95 3.99 12.18
N LEU A 375 -39.19 4.48 12.12
CA LEU A 375 -39.51 5.90 12.17
C LEU A 375 -40.59 6.13 13.23
N GLY A 376 -40.36 7.09 14.14
CA GLY A 376 -41.20 7.33 15.32
C GLY A 376 -42.67 7.71 15.09
N ASN A 377 -43.16 7.73 13.85
CA ASN A 377 -44.56 8.00 13.50
C ASN A 377 -45.16 7.03 12.44
N TYR A 378 -44.43 6.02 11.94
CA TYR A 378 -44.96 5.14 10.89
C TYR A 378 -46.03 4.15 11.41
N SER A 379 -46.00 3.83 12.71
CA SER A 379 -47.07 3.06 13.39
C SER A 379 -48.44 3.70 13.17
N LEU A 380 -48.54 5.02 13.31
CA LEU A 380 -49.80 5.77 13.13
C LEU A 380 -50.31 5.67 11.69
N ALA A 381 -49.40 5.62 10.70
CA ALA A 381 -49.77 5.45 9.30
C ALA A 381 -50.36 4.05 9.06
N VAL A 382 -49.75 3.01 9.62
CA VAL A 382 -50.25 1.62 9.54
C VAL A 382 -51.61 1.49 10.23
N GLU A 383 -51.78 2.07 11.41
CA GLU A 383 -53.05 2.09 12.15
C GLU A 383 -54.16 2.80 11.35
N ALA A 384 -53.84 3.94 10.74
CA ALA A 384 -54.78 4.68 9.89
C ALA A 384 -55.17 3.88 8.63
N ILE A 385 -54.22 3.19 8.00
CA ILE A 385 -54.48 2.30 6.85
C ILE A 385 -55.40 1.15 7.27
N ALA A 386 -55.08 0.47 8.38
CA ALA A 386 -55.89 -0.64 8.89
C ALA A 386 -57.32 -0.22 9.23
N HIS A 387 -57.49 0.94 9.89
CA HIS A 387 -58.80 1.51 10.20
C HIS A 387 -59.59 1.84 8.92
N ASN A 388 -58.97 2.47 7.93
CA ASN A 388 -59.61 2.81 6.65
C ASN A 388 -60.01 1.57 5.85
N LEU A 389 -59.24 0.49 5.95
CA LEU A 389 -59.56 -0.82 5.35
C LEU A 389 -60.56 -1.65 6.17
N ARG A 390 -61.10 -1.09 7.28
CA ARG A 390 -62.09 -1.72 8.17
C ARG A 390 -61.60 -2.98 8.90
N TYR A 391 -60.31 -3.05 9.23
CA TYR A 391 -59.79 -4.09 10.11
C TYR A 391 -60.30 -3.88 11.56
N PRO A 392 -60.76 -4.95 12.25
CA PRO A 392 -61.00 -4.91 13.69
C PRO A 392 -59.77 -4.47 14.49
N SER A 393 -60.00 -3.70 15.56
CA SER A 393 -58.92 -3.20 16.43
C SER A 393 -58.11 -4.36 17.03
N GLY A 394 -56.78 -4.26 16.93
CA GLY A 394 -55.84 -5.24 17.49
C GLY A 394 -55.43 -6.37 16.55
N ILE A 395 -55.96 -6.46 15.32
CA ILE A 395 -55.54 -7.47 14.33
C ILE A 395 -54.22 -7.08 13.65
N VAL A 396 -54.07 -5.82 13.25
CA VAL A 396 -52.87 -5.30 12.59
C VAL A 396 -52.01 -4.59 13.62
N GLU A 397 -50.77 -5.04 13.79
CA GLU A 397 -49.78 -4.48 14.71
C GLU A 397 -48.54 -4.07 13.92
N TYR A 398 -47.98 -2.89 14.22
CA TYR A 398 -46.70 -2.45 13.68
C TYR A 398 -45.59 -2.70 14.70
N LYS A 399 -44.47 -3.27 14.23
CA LYS A 399 -43.26 -3.45 15.03
C LYS A 399 -42.03 -2.98 14.26
N ALA A 400 -41.10 -2.33 14.96
CA ALA A 400 -39.83 -1.92 14.37
C ALA A 400 -38.89 -3.12 14.22
N VAL A 401 -38.21 -3.22 13.07
CA VAL A 401 -37.28 -4.32 12.75
C VAL A 401 -36.15 -4.47 13.79
N ASP A 402 -35.64 -3.37 14.34
CA ASP A 402 -34.46 -3.34 15.20
C ASP A 402 -34.63 -3.97 16.60
N GLN A 403 -35.87 -4.28 17.02
CA GLN A 403 -36.14 -4.79 18.37
C GLN A 403 -36.73 -6.20 18.42
N ASP A 404 -37.43 -6.65 17.37
CA ASP A 404 -38.35 -7.81 17.46
C ASP A 404 -38.39 -8.73 16.23
N ALA A 405 -37.52 -8.55 15.23
CA ALA A 405 -37.60 -9.30 13.96
C ALA A 405 -37.56 -10.83 14.15
N ASP A 406 -36.65 -11.35 14.99
CA ASP A 406 -36.55 -12.79 15.28
C ASP A 406 -37.75 -13.33 16.05
N ALA A 407 -38.24 -12.56 17.02
CA ALA A 407 -39.41 -12.92 17.80
C ALA A 407 -40.64 -13.08 16.89
N VAL A 408 -40.85 -12.12 15.99
CA VAL A 408 -41.97 -12.11 15.05
C VAL A 408 -41.82 -13.22 14.00
N LEU A 409 -40.64 -13.38 13.40
CA LEU A 409 -40.39 -14.45 12.43
C LEU A 409 -40.50 -15.84 13.08
N GLY A 410 -40.14 -16.00 14.35
CA GLY A 410 -40.29 -17.25 15.09
C GLY A 410 -41.76 -17.69 15.21
N ILE A 411 -42.66 -16.76 15.53
CA ILE A 411 -44.09 -17.02 15.72
C ILE A 411 -44.91 -16.96 14.43
N ALA A 412 -44.41 -16.35 13.35
CA ALA A 412 -45.14 -16.21 12.10
C ALA A 412 -45.45 -17.57 11.44
N ASP A 413 -46.65 -17.74 10.90
CA ASP A 413 -47.03 -18.91 10.08
C ASP A 413 -46.77 -18.68 8.60
N LEU A 414 -46.83 -17.41 8.17
CA LEU A 414 -46.65 -16.97 6.79
C LEU A 414 -45.91 -15.64 6.76
N VAL A 415 -44.95 -15.49 5.85
CA VAL A 415 -44.20 -14.24 5.67
C VAL A 415 -44.47 -13.67 4.27
N ILE A 416 -44.87 -12.41 4.20
CA ILE A 416 -45.13 -11.69 2.95
C ILE A 416 -44.12 -10.55 2.82
N TYR A 417 -43.35 -10.52 1.72
CA TYR A 417 -42.50 -9.38 1.39
C TYR A 417 -43.35 -8.26 0.80
N GLY A 418 -43.33 -7.10 1.46
CA GLY A 418 -44.23 -6.00 1.22
C GLY A 418 -43.63 -4.75 0.60
N SER A 419 -42.44 -4.87 0.02
CA SER A 419 -41.76 -3.79 -0.66
C SER A 419 -41.59 -4.09 -2.14
N PHE A 420 -41.95 -3.15 -3.02
CA PHE A 420 -41.83 -3.29 -4.47
C PHE A 420 -40.61 -2.56 -5.05
N LEU A 421 -39.72 -2.06 -4.18
CA LEU A 421 -38.43 -1.49 -4.55
C LEU A 421 -37.50 -2.56 -5.12
N GLU A 422 -36.99 -2.33 -6.33
CA GLU A 422 -35.93 -3.17 -6.90
C GLU A 422 -34.59 -2.81 -6.24
N GLU A 423 -34.06 -3.75 -5.45
CA GLU A 423 -32.77 -3.64 -4.77
C GLU A 423 -31.70 -4.44 -5.50
N GLU A 424 -30.41 -4.14 -5.26
CA GLU A 424 -29.28 -4.88 -5.85
C GLU A 424 -28.95 -6.19 -5.09
N SER A 425 -29.34 -6.29 -3.81
CA SER A 425 -29.15 -7.47 -2.96
C SER A 425 -30.46 -8.15 -2.62
N PHE A 426 -30.39 -9.47 -2.43
CA PHE A 426 -31.54 -10.22 -1.90
C PHE A 426 -31.82 -9.80 -0.45
N PRO A 427 -33.08 -9.54 -0.07
CA PRO A 427 -33.39 -9.04 1.28
C PRO A 427 -33.00 -10.02 2.40
N GLU A 428 -32.19 -9.58 3.35
CA GLU A 428 -31.72 -10.40 4.49
C GLU A 428 -32.89 -10.96 5.33
N ILE A 429 -33.96 -10.17 5.50
CA ILE A 429 -35.15 -10.60 6.22
C ILE A 429 -35.85 -11.80 5.57
N LEU A 430 -35.75 -11.94 4.23
CA LEU A 430 -36.27 -13.10 3.51
C LEU A 430 -35.38 -14.32 3.68
N VAL A 431 -34.05 -14.15 3.67
CA VAL A 431 -33.10 -15.23 4.00
C VAL A 431 -33.43 -15.78 5.39
N LYS A 432 -33.64 -14.87 6.36
CA LYS A 432 -34.00 -15.23 7.74
C LYS A 432 -35.33 -15.99 7.81
N ALA A 433 -36.37 -15.51 7.14
CA ALA A 433 -37.68 -16.19 7.07
C ALA A 433 -37.58 -17.59 6.45
N MET A 434 -36.82 -17.74 5.36
CA MET A 434 -36.53 -19.03 4.73
C MET A 434 -35.81 -19.97 5.71
N CYS A 435 -34.78 -19.50 6.42
CA CYS A 435 -34.02 -20.30 7.38
C CYS A 435 -34.88 -20.77 8.59
N TYR A 436 -35.87 -19.97 9.01
CA TYR A 436 -36.88 -20.39 9.99
C TYR A 436 -37.85 -21.46 9.45
N GLY A 437 -37.81 -21.76 8.15
CA GLY A 437 -38.71 -22.68 7.47
C GLY A 437 -40.12 -22.12 7.35
N LYS A 438 -40.25 -20.80 7.19
CA LYS A 438 -41.55 -20.14 6.99
C LYS A 438 -41.87 -20.07 5.49
N PRO A 439 -43.12 -20.34 5.07
CA PRO A 439 -43.55 -20.04 3.70
C PRO A 439 -43.38 -18.55 3.43
N ILE A 440 -42.69 -18.21 2.34
CA ILE A 440 -42.50 -16.83 1.89
C ILE A 440 -43.36 -16.55 0.65
N ILE A 441 -44.00 -15.39 0.62
CA ILE A 441 -44.67 -14.84 -0.56
C ILE A 441 -44.04 -13.49 -0.89
N ALA A 442 -43.49 -13.33 -2.08
CA ALA A 442 -42.75 -12.12 -2.46
C ALA A 442 -43.17 -11.59 -3.84
N PRO A 443 -43.02 -10.28 -4.09
CA PRO A 443 -43.28 -9.72 -5.40
C PRO A 443 -42.24 -10.23 -6.42
N GLU A 444 -42.64 -10.35 -7.68
CA GLU A 444 -41.78 -10.75 -8.79
C GLU A 444 -40.81 -9.60 -9.17
N LEU A 445 -39.81 -9.38 -8.31
CA LEU A 445 -38.68 -8.49 -8.52
C LEU A 445 -37.52 -9.28 -9.14
N ALA A 446 -36.69 -8.63 -9.96
CA ALA A 446 -35.61 -9.30 -10.68
C ALA A 446 -34.62 -9.99 -9.73
N VAL A 447 -34.26 -9.33 -8.62
CA VAL A 447 -33.35 -9.90 -7.62
C VAL A 447 -33.99 -11.03 -6.80
N ILE A 448 -35.30 -10.95 -6.51
CA ILE A 448 -36.00 -12.03 -5.79
C ILE A 448 -36.15 -13.26 -6.69
N ARG A 449 -36.56 -13.07 -7.95
CA ARG A 449 -36.71 -14.13 -8.95
C ARG A 449 -35.40 -14.84 -9.28
N LYS A 450 -34.25 -14.23 -8.98
CA LYS A 450 -32.94 -14.88 -9.12
C LYS A 450 -32.75 -16.05 -8.15
N TYR A 451 -33.36 -15.97 -6.96
CA TYR A 451 -33.14 -16.92 -5.86
C TYR A 451 -34.40 -17.67 -5.42
N VAL A 452 -35.59 -17.15 -5.75
CA VAL A 452 -36.89 -17.74 -5.44
C VAL A 452 -37.55 -18.23 -6.72
N ASP A 453 -37.78 -19.53 -6.78
CA ASP A 453 -38.53 -20.22 -7.81
C ASP A 453 -39.98 -20.44 -7.34
N ASP A 454 -40.93 -19.85 -8.07
CA ASP A 454 -42.36 -19.91 -7.72
C ASP A 454 -42.88 -21.34 -7.59
N GLY A 455 -43.47 -21.65 -6.44
CA GLY A 455 -44.01 -22.97 -6.11
C GLY A 455 -42.95 -24.03 -5.75
N VAL A 456 -41.66 -23.68 -5.69
CA VAL A 456 -40.57 -24.62 -5.36
C VAL A 456 -39.98 -24.32 -3.99
N ASN A 457 -39.50 -23.09 -3.78
CA ASN A 457 -38.86 -22.65 -2.53
C ASN A 457 -39.49 -21.37 -1.94
N GLY A 458 -40.48 -20.81 -2.64
CA GLY A 458 -41.31 -19.68 -2.21
C GLY A 458 -42.44 -19.44 -3.22
N TYR A 459 -43.24 -18.41 -2.99
CA TYR A 459 -44.30 -17.99 -3.92
C TYR A 459 -44.04 -16.59 -4.43
N LEU A 460 -44.28 -16.36 -5.73
CA LEU A 460 -44.12 -15.07 -6.36
C LEU A 460 -45.46 -14.48 -6.83
N PHE A 461 -45.63 -13.17 -6.69
CA PHE A 461 -46.77 -12.45 -7.28
C PHE A 461 -46.32 -11.26 -8.14
N PRO A 462 -46.98 -11.00 -9.28
CA PRO A 462 -46.67 -9.82 -10.09
C PRO A 462 -46.98 -8.52 -9.33
N LYS A 463 -46.01 -7.62 -9.20
CA LYS A 463 -46.19 -6.32 -8.54
C LYS A 463 -47.29 -5.45 -9.17
N ASP A 464 -47.54 -5.63 -10.47
CA ASP A 464 -48.58 -4.91 -11.22
C ASP A 464 -50.00 -5.47 -10.97
N ASN A 465 -50.13 -6.65 -10.35
CA ASN A 465 -51.42 -7.30 -10.12
C ASN A 465 -51.47 -8.00 -8.75
N VAL A 466 -51.60 -7.18 -7.71
CA VAL A 466 -51.67 -7.65 -6.31
C VAL A 466 -52.91 -8.52 -6.04
N LYS A 467 -53.95 -8.52 -6.90
CA LYS A 467 -55.11 -9.44 -6.74
C LYS A 467 -54.72 -10.92 -6.82
N ILE A 468 -53.57 -11.25 -7.42
CA ILE A 468 -53.01 -12.61 -7.43
C ILE A 468 -52.54 -13.01 -6.03
N LEU A 469 -52.05 -12.06 -5.22
CA LEU A 469 -51.63 -12.30 -3.83
C LEU A 469 -52.77 -12.92 -3.01
N SER A 470 -54.00 -12.41 -3.12
CA SER A 470 -55.16 -12.99 -2.43
C SER A 470 -55.42 -14.45 -2.82
N LYS A 471 -55.18 -14.82 -4.09
CA LYS A 471 -55.33 -16.22 -4.55
C LYS A 471 -54.24 -17.11 -3.97
N ILE A 472 -53.00 -16.63 -3.96
CA ILE A 472 -51.85 -17.35 -3.38
C ILE A 472 -52.09 -17.54 -1.88
N ILE A 473 -52.48 -16.49 -1.16
CA ILE A 473 -52.76 -16.57 0.28
C ILE A 473 -53.85 -17.61 0.59
N ARG A 474 -54.95 -17.65 -0.18
CA ARG A 474 -56.01 -18.67 0.01
C ARG A 474 -55.53 -20.10 -0.29
N HIS A 475 -54.55 -20.26 -1.15
CA HIS A 475 -53.94 -21.55 -1.47
C HIS A 475 -52.91 -21.99 -0.41
N VAL A 476 -52.14 -21.03 0.12
CA VAL A 476 -51.10 -21.24 1.12
C VAL A 476 -51.69 -21.47 2.50
N ALA A 477 -52.73 -20.72 2.88
CA ALA A 477 -53.38 -20.77 4.18
C ALA A 477 -54.91 -20.98 4.09
N PRO A 478 -55.40 -22.09 3.49
CA PRO A 478 -56.83 -22.34 3.36
C PRO A 478 -57.50 -22.52 4.73
N LYS A 479 -58.66 -21.88 4.95
CA LYS A 479 -59.43 -21.92 6.21
C LYS A 479 -58.62 -21.54 7.44
N GLY A 480 -57.61 -20.70 7.25
CA GLY A 480 -56.75 -20.33 8.35
C GLY A 480 -55.90 -21.48 8.90
N LYS A 481 -55.33 -22.34 8.03
CA LYS A 481 -54.17 -23.18 8.39
C LYS A 481 -53.20 -23.28 7.20
N VAL A 482 -51.90 -23.26 7.47
CA VAL A 482 -50.88 -23.46 6.43
C VAL A 482 -51.05 -24.83 5.79
N SER A 483 -51.08 -24.88 4.47
CA SER A 483 -51.30 -26.13 3.73
C SER A 483 -50.07 -27.05 3.79
N PRO A 484 -50.24 -28.38 3.70
CA PRO A 484 -49.12 -29.31 3.64
C PRO A 484 -48.15 -29.03 2.48
N LEU A 485 -48.69 -28.55 1.35
CA LEU A 485 -47.89 -28.15 0.20
C LEU A 485 -47.01 -26.94 0.52
N ALA A 486 -47.57 -25.93 1.18
CA ALA A 486 -46.82 -24.75 1.61
C ALA A 486 -45.74 -25.11 2.64
N HIS A 487 -45.99 -26.06 3.54
CA HIS A 487 -44.96 -26.58 4.45
C HIS A 487 -43.82 -27.29 3.71
N ASN A 488 -44.12 -28.10 2.69
CA ASN A 488 -43.09 -28.76 1.88
C ASN A 488 -42.25 -27.75 1.09
N ILE A 489 -42.88 -26.72 0.53
CA ILE A 489 -42.19 -25.61 -0.16
C ILE A 489 -41.32 -24.84 0.82
N ALA A 490 -41.82 -24.53 2.02
CA ALA A 490 -41.05 -23.86 3.05
C ALA A 490 -39.86 -24.70 3.56
N ALA A 491 -40.02 -26.03 3.63
CA ALA A 491 -38.92 -26.94 3.98
C ALA A 491 -37.80 -26.94 2.91
N ARG A 492 -38.17 -26.88 1.62
CA ARG A 492 -37.20 -26.68 0.53
C ARG A 492 -36.57 -25.29 0.60
N GLY A 493 -37.38 -24.26 0.84
CA GLY A 493 -36.93 -22.89 1.08
C GLY A 493 -35.93 -22.79 2.22
N LYS A 494 -36.09 -23.57 3.28
CA LYS A 494 -35.12 -23.64 4.38
C LYS A 494 -33.75 -24.13 3.94
N THR A 495 -33.69 -25.18 3.13
CA THR A 495 -32.42 -25.68 2.56
C THR A 495 -31.82 -24.64 1.63
N THR A 496 -32.61 -24.01 0.76
CA THR A 496 -32.10 -22.95 -0.15
C THR A 496 -31.60 -21.72 0.61
N GLY A 497 -32.33 -21.27 1.64
CA GLY A 497 -31.95 -20.11 2.44
C GLY A 497 -30.69 -20.34 3.26
N ARG A 498 -30.45 -21.59 3.71
CA ARG A 498 -29.25 -21.96 4.46
C ARG A 498 -27.96 -21.70 3.68
N ASP A 499 -27.98 -21.97 2.38
CA ASP A 499 -26.80 -21.94 1.50
C ASP A 499 -26.94 -20.91 0.36
N LEU A 500 -27.67 -19.83 0.63
CA LEU A 500 -27.93 -18.79 -0.34
C LEU A 500 -26.64 -18.01 -0.67
N MET A 501 -26.42 -17.73 -1.96
CA MET A 501 -25.35 -16.84 -2.46
C MET A 501 -23.91 -17.31 -2.21
N VAL A 502 -23.71 -18.60 -1.91
CA VAL A 502 -22.37 -19.22 -1.76
C VAL A 502 -21.54 -19.03 -3.03
N SER A 503 -22.12 -19.32 -4.20
CA SER A 503 -21.45 -19.21 -5.49
C SER A 503 -21.00 -17.76 -5.76
N GLU A 504 -21.90 -16.79 -5.62
CA GLU A 504 -21.58 -15.37 -5.80
C GLU A 504 -20.48 -14.89 -4.85
N THR A 505 -20.48 -15.39 -3.61
CA THR A 505 -19.46 -15.07 -2.62
C THR A 505 -18.10 -15.61 -3.06
N VAL A 506 -18.01 -16.92 -3.31
CA VAL A 506 -16.75 -17.61 -3.69
C VAL A 506 -16.18 -17.04 -4.99
N GLU A 507 -17.01 -16.90 -6.02
CA GLU A 507 -16.60 -16.36 -7.32
C GLU A 507 -16.23 -14.88 -7.21
N GLY A 508 -16.93 -14.11 -6.37
CA GLY A 508 -16.63 -12.71 -6.10
C GLY A 508 -15.25 -12.52 -5.48
N TYR A 509 -14.90 -13.29 -4.45
CA TYR A 509 -13.58 -13.23 -3.82
C TYR A 509 -12.47 -13.70 -4.77
N ALA A 510 -12.69 -14.80 -5.49
CA ALA A 510 -11.73 -15.32 -6.47
C ALA A 510 -11.47 -14.29 -7.59
N SER A 511 -12.54 -13.68 -8.12
CA SER A 511 -12.44 -12.61 -9.12
C SER A 511 -11.73 -11.38 -8.58
N LEU A 512 -12.03 -10.95 -7.34
CA LEU A 512 -11.37 -9.80 -6.73
C LEU A 512 -9.86 -10.04 -6.59
N LEU A 513 -9.45 -11.22 -6.11
CA LEU A 513 -8.04 -11.59 -5.97
C LEU A 513 -7.32 -11.61 -7.31
N GLN A 514 -7.93 -12.17 -8.36
CA GLN A 514 -7.32 -12.20 -9.70
C GLN A 514 -6.98 -10.80 -10.23
N VAL A 515 -7.79 -9.79 -9.91
CA VAL A 515 -7.55 -8.43 -10.39
C VAL A 515 -6.65 -7.61 -9.46
N VAL A 516 -6.73 -7.83 -8.14
CA VAL A 516 -5.98 -7.07 -7.14
C VAL A 516 -4.54 -7.56 -6.99
N LEU A 517 -4.30 -8.87 -7.11
CA LEU A 517 -2.97 -9.46 -6.88
C LEU A 517 -2.04 -9.26 -8.08
N LYS A 518 -0.81 -8.84 -7.79
CA LYS A 518 0.28 -8.74 -8.77
C LYS A 518 1.25 -9.89 -8.55
N LEU A 519 1.04 -11.00 -9.25
CA LEU A 519 1.84 -12.21 -9.07
C LEU A 519 3.18 -12.11 -9.83
N PRO A 520 4.33 -12.32 -9.15
CA PRO A 520 5.65 -12.44 -9.77
C PRO A 520 5.75 -13.59 -10.80
N SER A 521 6.86 -13.66 -11.54
CA SER A 521 7.07 -14.65 -12.61
C SER A 521 7.29 -16.07 -12.09
N GLU A 522 7.88 -16.20 -10.91
CA GLU A 522 8.10 -17.45 -10.18
C GLU A 522 6.80 -18.04 -9.60
N VAL A 523 5.73 -17.23 -9.49
CA VAL A 523 4.43 -17.65 -8.94
C VAL A 523 3.45 -18.05 -10.05
N ALA A 524 2.84 -19.22 -9.90
CA ALA A 524 1.85 -19.76 -10.83
C ALA A 524 0.58 -18.90 -10.82
N PRO A 525 -0.05 -18.66 -11.97
CA PRO A 525 -1.38 -18.07 -11.96
C PRO A 525 -2.36 -19.10 -11.37
N PRO A 526 -3.35 -18.67 -10.57
CA PRO A 526 -4.42 -19.56 -10.13
C PRO A 526 -5.21 -20.06 -11.35
N LYS A 527 -5.87 -21.21 -11.18
CA LYS A 527 -6.83 -21.73 -12.16
C LYS A 527 -8.01 -20.76 -12.33
N ASP A 528 -8.73 -20.90 -13.45
CA ASP A 528 -9.90 -20.09 -13.73
C ASP A 528 -11.03 -20.40 -12.71
N VAL A 529 -11.82 -19.38 -12.37
CA VAL A 529 -12.97 -19.49 -11.44
C VAL A 529 -14.03 -20.47 -11.98
N SER A 530 -14.10 -20.63 -13.30
CA SER A 530 -14.97 -21.61 -13.96
C SER A 530 -14.57 -23.07 -13.70
N GLU A 531 -13.32 -23.34 -13.31
CA GLU A 531 -12.82 -24.69 -13.01
C GLU A 531 -13.12 -25.15 -11.57
N LEU A 532 -13.67 -24.28 -10.72
CA LEU A 532 -14.08 -24.62 -9.36
C LEU A 532 -15.16 -25.71 -9.35
N SER A 533 -14.99 -26.74 -8.51
CA SER A 533 -15.98 -27.79 -8.39
C SER A 533 -17.31 -27.27 -7.84
N PRO A 534 -18.44 -27.86 -8.26
CA PRO A 534 -19.77 -27.42 -7.82
C PRO A 534 -19.96 -27.56 -6.31
N LYS A 535 -19.24 -28.49 -5.66
CA LYS A 535 -19.29 -28.70 -4.21
C LYS A 535 -18.97 -27.42 -3.43
N HIS A 536 -17.95 -26.66 -3.85
CA HIS A 536 -17.55 -25.42 -3.17
C HIS A 536 -18.41 -24.20 -3.55
N LYS A 537 -19.36 -24.34 -4.49
CA LYS A 537 -20.25 -23.26 -4.93
C LYS A 537 -21.68 -23.40 -4.40
N GLN A 538 -22.05 -24.58 -3.90
CA GLN A 538 -23.43 -24.90 -3.54
C GLN A 538 -23.73 -24.74 -2.05
N GLU A 539 -22.77 -25.02 -1.16
CA GLU A 539 -23.01 -25.08 0.28
C GLU A 539 -21.89 -24.38 1.06
N TRP A 540 -22.25 -23.76 2.19
CA TRP A 540 -21.24 -23.37 3.16
C TRP A 540 -20.65 -24.63 3.83
N HIS A 541 -19.39 -24.57 4.26
CA HIS A 541 -18.73 -25.68 4.95
C HIS A 541 -19.21 -25.88 6.40
N TRP A 542 -20.51 -26.10 6.58
CA TRP A 542 -21.17 -26.33 7.87
C TRP A 542 -20.59 -27.56 8.59
N ASP A 543 -20.23 -28.59 7.84
CA ASP A 543 -19.66 -29.86 8.32
C ASP A 543 -18.45 -29.66 9.23
N LEU A 544 -17.62 -28.67 8.93
CA LEU A 544 -16.43 -28.33 9.71
C LEU A 544 -16.75 -27.62 11.04
N PHE A 545 -17.95 -27.07 11.20
CA PHE A 545 -18.37 -26.29 12.36
C PHE A 545 -19.42 -26.99 13.24
N GLU A 546 -20.02 -28.09 12.78
CA GLU A 546 -21.03 -28.85 13.54
C GLU A 546 -20.51 -29.40 14.88
N THR A 547 -19.21 -29.69 14.97
CA THR A 547 -18.57 -30.25 16.16
C THR A 547 -18.15 -29.20 17.20
N ILE A 548 -18.20 -27.91 16.85
CA ILE A 548 -17.70 -26.83 17.70
C ILE A 548 -18.82 -26.31 18.61
N PRO A 549 -18.59 -26.24 19.95
CA PRO A 549 -19.55 -25.64 20.87
C PRO A 549 -19.87 -24.20 20.46
N ARG A 550 -21.15 -23.91 20.23
CA ARG A 550 -21.59 -22.59 19.79
C ARG A 550 -21.82 -21.68 21.01
N PRO A 551 -21.00 -20.65 21.23
CA PRO A 551 -21.29 -19.66 22.26
C PRO A 551 -22.57 -18.88 21.90
N ALA A 552 -23.27 -18.36 22.91
CA ALA A 552 -24.48 -17.57 22.71
C ALA A 552 -24.23 -16.37 21.77
N TYR A 553 -24.91 -16.38 20.62
CA TYR A 553 -24.75 -15.42 19.51
C TYR A 553 -24.86 -13.94 19.92
N HIS A 554 -25.65 -13.64 20.95
CA HIS A 554 -25.86 -12.28 21.48
C HIS A 554 -24.57 -11.58 21.95
N LYS A 555 -23.45 -12.31 22.10
CA LYS A 555 -22.14 -11.73 22.42
C LYS A 555 -21.44 -11.03 21.24
N ARG A 556 -21.91 -11.17 19.98
CA ARG A 556 -21.24 -10.62 18.78
C ARG A 556 -21.53 -9.14 18.52
N ILE A 557 -22.79 -8.70 18.57
CA ILE A 557 -23.14 -7.28 18.35
C ILE A 557 -22.40 -6.39 19.36
N LEU A 558 -22.26 -6.87 20.59
CA LEU A 558 -21.51 -6.20 21.64
C LEU A 558 -19.98 -6.28 21.48
N ARG A 559 -19.44 -7.13 20.59
CA ARG A 559 -17.99 -7.36 20.49
C ARG A 559 -17.28 -6.28 19.70
N SER A 560 -17.81 -5.88 18.55
CA SER A 560 -17.26 -4.75 17.77
C SER A 560 -17.36 -3.45 18.56
N ASP A 561 -18.48 -3.24 19.27
CA ASP A 561 -18.65 -2.11 20.19
C ASP A 561 -17.67 -2.17 21.37
N LEU A 562 -17.51 -3.33 22.02
CA LEU A 562 -16.53 -3.52 23.10
C LEU A 562 -15.08 -3.31 22.61
N PHE A 563 -14.77 -3.73 21.38
CA PHE A 563 -13.48 -3.48 20.76
C PHE A 563 -13.25 -1.99 20.54
N LEU A 564 -14.25 -1.27 20.01
CA LEU A 564 -14.20 0.18 19.82
C LEU A 564 -14.04 0.91 21.15
N ASP A 565 -14.77 0.53 22.20
CA ASP A 565 -14.61 1.09 23.54
C ASP A 565 -13.18 0.89 24.06
N LYS A 566 -12.64 -0.35 23.98
CA LYS A 566 -11.25 -0.64 24.35
C LYS A 566 -10.22 0.12 23.49
N PHE A 567 -10.51 0.33 22.20
CA PHE A 567 -9.64 1.06 21.29
C PHE A 567 -9.59 2.55 21.67
N GLU A 568 -10.75 3.15 21.96
CA GLU A 568 -10.89 4.55 22.38
C GLU A 568 -10.24 4.81 23.74
N GLU A 569 -10.42 3.91 24.72
CA GLU A 569 -9.72 3.97 26.01
C GLU A 569 -8.20 3.99 25.81
N ARG A 570 -7.67 3.04 25.02
CA ARG A 570 -6.24 2.97 24.68
C ARG A 570 -5.75 4.23 23.98
N TRP A 571 -6.53 4.78 23.04
CA TRP A 571 -6.21 6.02 22.33
C TRP A 571 -6.10 7.21 23.29
N ASN A 572 -7.10 7.37 24.17
CA ASN A 572 -7.15 8.45 25.15
C ASN A 572 -6.01 8.36 26.19
N HIS A 573 -5.62 7.15 26.61
CA HIS A 573 -4.46 6.95 27.48
C HIS A 573 -3.14 7.35 26.80
N THR A 574 -2.97 7.00 25.52
CA THR A 574 -1.76 7.34 24.75
C THR A 574 -1.62 8.85 24.56
N GLN A 575 -2.73 9.56 24.33
CA GLN A 575 -2.82 11.02 24.26
C GLN A 575 -2.53 11.72 25.61
N LYS A 576 -2.98 11.14 26.74
CA LYS A 576 -2.67 11.64 28.09
C LYS A 576 -1.20 11.45 28.47
N GLU A 577 -0.59 10.34 28.05
CA GLU A 577 0.85 10.12 28.23
C GLU A 577 1.68 11.04 27.33
N SER A 578 1.29 11.25 26.06
CA SER A 578 1.99 12.17 25.16
C SER A 578 1.86 13.65 25.53
N SER A 579 0.78 14.04 26.22
CA SER A 579 0.62 15.41 26.76
C SER A 579 1.40 15.65 28.06
N SER A 580 1.83 14.60 28.76
CA SER A 580 2.75 14.70 29.90
C SER A 580 4.23 14.82 29.46
N SER A 581 4.58 14.37 28.25
CA SER A 581 5.86 14.65 27.59
C SER A 581 5.81 16.00 26.86
N LYS A 582 6.09 17.10 27.57
CA LYS A 582 6.22 18.43 26.96
C LYS A 582 7.39 18.47 25.96
N ASN A 583 7.04 18.48 24.67
CA ASN A 583 7.61 19.27 23.55
C ASN A 583 7.40 18.58 22.19
N ALA A 584 6.18 18.11 21.88
CA ALA A 584 5.79 17.83 20.51
C ALA A 584 4.84 18.94 20.07
N VAL A 585 5.36 19.92 19.34
CA VAL A 585 4.54 20.94 18.69
C VAL A 585 3.66 20.24 17.67
N ASP A 586 2.38 20.56 17.76
CA ASP A 586 1.27 20.07 16.96
C ASP A 586 1.40 20.55 15.50
N ASP A 587 2.03 19.73 14.65
CA ASP A 587 2.21 20.02 13.23
C ASP A 587 0.94 19.66 12.45
N THR A 588 0.03 20.63 12.36
CA THR A 588 -1.03 20.65 11.36
C THR A 588 -0.38 20.72 9.96
N PHE A 589 -0.32 19.57 9.28
CA PHE A 589 0.43 19.32 8.06
C PHE A 589 -0.05 20.17 6.85
N SER A 590 0.67 21.24 6.53
CA SER A 590 0.50 22.04 5.30
C SER A 590 1.48 21.57 4.21
N TYR A 591 0.96 20.87 3.19
CA TYR A 591 1.74 20.22 2.14
C TYR A 591 2.57 21.20 1.28
N GLY A 592 2.15 22.46 1.16
CA GLY A 592 2.83 23.48 0.35
C GLY A 592 4.06 24.07 1.02
N ILE A 593 3.96 24.41 2.30
CA ILE A 593 5.04 25.02 3.09
C ILE A 593 6.17 24.01 3.33
N TRP A 594 5.82 22.75 3.54
CA TRP A 594 6.79 21.66 3.76
C TRP A 594 7.58 21.29 2.49
N GLN A 595 6.98 21.39 1.30
CA GLN A 595 7.72 21.19 0.04
C GLN A 595 8.79 22.27 -0.15
N GLU A 596 8.44 23.53 0.11
CA GLU A 596 9.41 24.63 0.06
C GLU A 596 10.52 24.47 1.10
N GLU A 597 10.17 24.07 2.33
CA GLU A 597 11.15 23.83 3.39
C GLU A 597 12.09 22.66 3.06
N LYS A 598 11.55 21.55 2.51
CA LYS A 598 12.38 20.44 2.00
C LYS A 598 13.29 20.88 0.85
N TYR A 599 12.79 21.70 -0.07
CA TYR A 599 13.60 22.26 -1.16
C TYR A 599 14.71 23.16 -0.61
N ILE A 600 14.41 23.97 0.41
CA ILE A 600 15.37 24.84 1.09
C ILE A 600 16.39 24.01 1.87
N GLU A 601 16.00 22.95 2.58
CA GLU A 601 16.91 22.06 3.29
C GLU A 601 17.84 21.31 2.34
N VAL A 602 17.29 20.74 1.25
CA VAL A 602 18.08 20.03 0.23
C VAL A 602 19.00 21.01 -0.50
N ALA A 603 18.54 22.23 -0.82
CA ALA A 603 19.36 23.27 -1.42
C ALA A 603 20.44 23.78 -0.45
N ALA A 604 20.12 23.92 0.84
CA ALA A 604 21.07 24.31 1.88
C ALA A 604 22.09 23.20 2.15
N ALA A 605 21.70 21.92 2.10
CA ALA A 605 22.60 20.78 2.20
C ALA A 605 23.48 20.65 0.96
N ARG A 606 22.95 20.92 -0.24
CA ARG A 606 23.73 21.01 -1.49
C ARG A 606 24.74 22.16 -1.44
N LYS A 607 24.31 23.37 -1.08
CA LYS A 607 25.17 24.56 -0.96
C LYS A 607 26.26 24.36 0.09
N ARG A 608 25.93 23.77 1.25
CA ARG A 608 26.90 23.40 2.29
C ARG A 608 27.92 22.38 1.79
N ARG A 609 27.52 21.42 0.95
CA ARG A 609 28.44 20.47 0.31
C ARG A 609 29.32 21.12 -0.73
N GLU A 610 28.78 21.98 -1.58
CA GLU A 610 29.59 22.78 -2.51
C GLU A 610 30.61 23.61 -1.73
N GLU A 611 30.22 24.22 -0.61
CA GLU A 611 31.13 24.95 0.30
C GLU A 611 32.15 24.02 1.02
N GLN A 612 31.76 22.80 1.40
CA GLN A 612 32.64 21.82 2.05
C GLN A 612 33.64 21.21 1.05
N GLU A 613 33.21 20.93 -0.17
CA GLU A 613 34.03 20.48 -1.30
C GLU A 613 35.00 21.58 -1.74
N LEU A 614 34.54 22.83 -1.76
CA LEU A 614 35.40 23.99 -1.98
C LEU A 614 36.41 24.17 -0.82
N LYS A 615 36.03 23.86 0.42
CA LYS A 615 36.92 23.89 1.60
C LYS A 615 37.96 22.76 1.59
N ASP A 616 37.60 21.53 1.24
CA ASP A 616 38.57 20.42 1.15
C ASP A 616 39.50 20.56 -0.07
N ARG A 617 39.03 21.23 -1.14
CA ARG A 617 39.84 21.57 -2.32
C ARG A 617 40.71 22.81 -2.15
N SER A 618 40.51 23.61 -1.10
CA SER A 618 41.33 24.79 -0.79
C SER A 618 42.11 24.62 0.52
N GLU A 619 43.45 24.74 0.48
CA GLU A 619 44.22 25.04 1.70
C GLU A 619 43.72 26.39 2.23
N GLN A 620 42.81 26.37 3.22
CA GLN A 620 42.35 27.60 3.86
C GLN A 620 43.57 28.31 4.49
N PRO A 621 43.71 29.64 4.34
CA PRO A 621 44.51 30.39 5.29
C PRO A 621 43.89 30.18 6.67
N HIS A 622 44.73 29.94 7.70
CA HIS A 622 44.27 29.78 9.07
C HIS A 622 43.26 30.87 9.44
N GLY A 623 41.98 30.50 9.52
CA GLY A 623 40.96 31.34 10.12
C GLY A 623 41.32 31.58 11.58
N THR A 624 40.91 32.73 12.11
CA THR A 624 41.01 33.05 13.53
C THR A 624 40.48 31.88 14.37
N TRP A 625 41.12 31.57 15.50
CA TRP A 625 40.73 30.43 16.36
C TRP A 625 39.25 30.41 16.73
N GLU A 626 38.61 31.58 16.80
CA GLU A 626 37.16 31.73 17.03
C GLU A 626 36.29 31.21 15.88
N ASP A 627 36.72 31.35 14.63
CA ASP A 627 36.00 30.87 13.45
C ASP A 627 36.10 29.34 13.34
N VAL A 628 37.27 28.80 13.70
CA VAL A 628 37.48 27.34 13.82
C VAL A 628 36.60 26.79 14.94
N TYR A 629 36.57 27.44 16.10
CA TYR A 629 35.76 27.02 17.25
C TYR A 629 34.25 27.12 16.98
N LYS A 630 33.77 28.22 16.36
CA LYS A 630 32.37 28.37 15.95
C LYS A 630 31.97 27.34 14.90
N SER A 631 32.84 27.07 13.93
CA SER A 631 32.60 26.05 12.90
C SER A 631 32.58 24.63 13.48
N ALA A 632 33.50 24.32 14.38
CA ALA A 632 33.53 23.04 15.11
C ALA A 632 32.28 22.88 15.99
N LYS A 633 31.92 23.88 16.79
CA LYS A 633 30.72 23.85 17.64
C LYS A 633 29.42 23.77 16.84
N LYS A 634 29.37 24.33 15.63
CA LYS A 634 28.22 24.22 14.72
C LYS A 634 28.15 22.84 14.05
N ALA A 635 29.30 22.24 13.72
CA ALA A 635 29.39 20.87 13.20
C ALA A 635 29.03 19.84 14.28
N ASP A 636 29.46 20.04 15.52
CA ASP A 636 29.10 19.19 16.67
C ASP A 636 27.60 19.25 16.98
N ARG A 637 26.97 20.44 16.88
CA ARG A 637 25.51 20.57 17.01
C ARG A 637 24.76 19.79 15.92
N LEU A 638 25.21 19.85 14.67
CA LEU A 638 24.61 19.11 13.56
C LEU A 638 24.84 17.59 13.64
N LYS A 639 25.99 17.14 14.17
CA LYS A 639 26.24 15.72 14.48
C LYS A 639 25.31 15.23 15.59
N ASN A 640 25.09 16.06 16.61
CA ASN A 640 24.14 15.77 17.68
C ASN A 640 22.70 15.70 17.16
N ASP A 641 22.30 16.52 16.17
CA ASP A 641 20.97 16.46 15.56
C ASP A 641 20.73 15.16 14.75
N LEU A 642 21.79 14.55 14.20
CA LEU A 642 21.70 13.30 13.42
C LEU A 642 21.95 12.03 14.24
N HIS A 643 22.37 12.17 15.51
CA HIS A 643 22.74 11.08 16.42
C HIS A 643 23.72 10.04 15.84
N GLU A 644 24.60 10.46 14.92
CA GLU A 644 25.64 9.58 14.36
C GLU A 644 26.74 9.34 15.41
N ARG A 645 27.11 8.08 15.65
CA ARG A 645 28.16 7.67 16.61
C ARG A 645 29.49 8.32 16.29
N ASP A 646 30.24 8.69 17.33
CA ASP A 646 31.54 9.33 17.17
C ASP A 646 32.53 8.35 16.55
N GLU A 647 33.03 8.65 15.36
CA GLU A 647 33.99 7.81 14.63
C GLU A 647 35.28 7.55 15.44
N ARG A 648 35.64 8.47 16.34
CA ARG A 648 36.77 8.30 17.26
C ARG A 648 36.51 7.20 18.29
N GLU A 649 35.26 6.88 18.60
CA GLU A 649 34.89 5.75 19.45
C GLU A 649 34.98 4.41 18.68
N LEU A 650 34.64 4.39 17.38
CA LEU A 650 34.86 3.22 16.52
C LEU A 650 36.35 2.91 16.31
N GLU A 651 37.17 3.95 16.14
CA GLU A 651 38.64 3.80 16.10
C GLU A 651 39.21 3.35 17.46
N ARG A 652 38.64 3.81 18.59
CA ARG A 652 39.03 3.38 19.95
C ARG A 652 38.63 1.94 20.30
N THR A 653 37.53 1.44 19.74
CA THR A 653 37.05 0.07 19.99
C THR A 653 37.82 -0.98 19.20
N GLY A 654 38.59 -0.60 18.17
CA GLY A 654 39.45 -1.51 17.41
C GLY A 654 38.68 -2.57 16.60
N GLN A 655 37.38 -2.36 16.36
CA GLN A 655 36.53 -3.34 15.71
C GLN A 655 36.86 -3.44 14.20
N PRO A 656 37.17 -4.63 13.65
CA PRO A 656 37.64 -4.74 12.26
C PRO A 656 36.52 -4.74 11.21
N LEU A 657 35.26 -4.96 11.60
CA LEU A 657 34.11 -5.14 10.71
C LEU A 657 32.95 -4.21 11.12
N GLY A 658 32.32 -3.58 10.13
CA GLY A 658 31.01 -2.93 10.26
C GLY A 658 30.03 -3.46 9.22
N ILE A 659 28.85 -3.91 9.67
CA ILE A 659 27.77 -4.45 8.83
C ILE A 659 26.65 -3.41 8.72
N TYR A 660 26.26 -3.04 7.51
CA TYR A 660 25.20 -2.09 7.25
C TYR A 660 23.87 -2.78 6.92
N GLU A 661 22.78 -2.29 7.49
CA GLU A 661 21.42 -2.81 7.26
C GLU A 661 20.55 -1.79 6.54
N PRO A 662 20.37 -1.90 5.20
CA PRO A 662 19.49 -1.00 4.45
C PRO A 662 18.03 -1.20 4.82
N TYR A 663 17.30 -0.10 4.98
CA TYR A 663 15.85 -0.13 5.23
C TYR A 663 15.11 1.06 4.60
N PHE A 664 13.82 0.85 4.32
CA PHE A 664 12.96 1.81 3.59
C PHE A 664 12.04 2.64 4.49
N GLY A 665 11.73 2.18 5.70
CA GLY A 665 10.87 2.92 6.62
C GLY A 665 10.63 2.23 7.96
N GLU A 666 9.67 2.79 8.70
CA GLU A 666 9.40 2.45 10.10
C GLU A 666 8.99 1.00 10.31
N GLY A 667 8.30 0.38 9.35
CA GLY A 667 7.86 -1.01 9.46
C GLY A 667 9.02 -2.01 9.51
N VAL A 668 10.24 -1.60 9.17
CA VAL A 668 11.45 -2.44 9.21
C VAL A 668 12.16 -2.36 10.56
N TRP A 669 11.97 -1.28 11.32
CA TRP A 669 12.72 -1.01 12.55
C TRP A 669 12.77 -2.17 13.55
N PRO A 670 11.68 -2.94 13.76
CA PRO A 670 11.70 -4.05 14.69
C PRO A 670 12.69 -5.16 14.28
N PHE A 671 12.98 -5.32 12.98
CA PHE A 671 13.90 -6.34 12.46
C PHE A 671 15.37 -5.91 12.38
N LEU A 672 15.69 -4.66 12.74
CA LEU A 672 17.05 -4.14 12.64
C LEU A 672 17.85 -4.46 13.91
N HIS A 673 19.10 -4.86 13.74
CA HIS A 673 19.96 -5.21 14.86
C HIS A 673 20.35 -3.96 15.66
N VAL A 674 20.51 -4.18 16.97
CA VAL A 674 20.98 -3.17 17.94
C VAL A 674 22.25 -3.70 18.62
N SER A 675 23.25 -4.09 17.83
CA SER A 675 24.57 -4.50 18.34
C SER A 675 25.66 -3.54 17.85
N SER A 676 26.87 -3.65 18.41
CA SER A 676 27.97 -2.74 18.06
C SER A 676 28.48 -2.90 16.63
N ILE A 677 28.27 -4.07 16.01
CA ILE A 677 28.76 -4.39 14.66
C ILE A 677 27.76 -4.01 13.55
N TYR A 678 26.48 -3.81 13.87
CA TYR A 678 25.47 -3.39 12.89
C TYR A 678 25.21 -1.89 12.95
N ARG A 679 24.89 -1.34 11.78
CA ARG A 679 24.46 0.05 11.64
C ARG A 679 23.36 0.15 10.60
N GLY A 680 22.23 0.76 10.94
CA GLY A 680 21.15 0.95 9.97
C GLY A 680 21.51 1.99 8.92
N ILE A 681 21.02 1.81 7.70
CA ILE A 681 21.09 2.83 6.64
C ILE A 681 19.70 3.08 6.06
N GLY A 682 19.15 4.26 6.38
CA GLY A 682 17.84 4.68 5.91
C GLY A 682 17.90 5.17 4.47
N LEU A 683 17.14 4.53 3.58
CA LEU A 683 17.01 4.95 2.17
C LEU A 683 16.07 6.14 1.99
N SER A 684 15.37 6.55 3.05
CA SER A 684 14.55 7.76 3.09
C SER A 684 14.79 8.57 4.36
N THR A 685 14.92 9.89 4.20
CA THR A 685 15.06 10.84 5.31
C THR A 685 13.88 10.80 6.29
N LYS A 686 12.67 10.46 5.82
CA LYS A 686 11.43 10.47 6.61
C LYS A 686 11.24 9.25 7.51
N GLY A 687 11.92 8.15 7.22
CA GLY A 687 11.67 6.85 7.85
C GLY A 687 12.75 6.41 8.84
N ARG A 688 13.59 7.34 9.30
CA ARG A 688 14.72 7.04 10.19
C ARG A 688 14.27 6.79 11.63
N ARG A 689 14.89 5.78 12.27
CA ARG A 689 14.72 5.52 13.70
C ARG A 689 15.16 6.74 14.51
N ARG A 690 14.24 7.32 15.29
CA ARG A 690 14.54 8.47 16.14
C ARG A 690 15.54 8.07 17.22
N GLY A 691 16.60 8.86 17.39
CA GLY A 691 17.63 8.63 18.42
C GLY A 691 18.59 7.46 18.14
N ALA A 692 18.46 6.76 17.01
CA ALA A 692 19.37 5.68 16.63
C ALA A 692 20.51 6.18 15.72
N ASP A 693 21.67 5.51 15.80
CA ASP A 693 22.87 5.77 14.99
C ASP A 693 22.74 5.23 13.54
N ASP A 694 21.67 5.61 12.85
CA ASP A 694 21.42 5.19 11.47
C ASP A 694 21.92 6.24 10.47
N ILE A 695 22.57 5.79 9.39
CA ILE A 695 23.06 6.64 8.30
C ILE A 695 21.93 7.07 7.39
N ASP A 696 21.88 8.36 7.02
CA ASP A 696 20.94 8.87 6.02
C ASP A 696 21.50 8.75 4.59
N ALA A 697 21.06 7.75 3.82
CA ALA A 697 21.61 7.51 2.48
C ALA A 697 21.39 8.68 1.50
N PRO A 698 20.22 9.35 1.44
CA PRO A 698 20.02 10.52 0.58
C PRO A 698 20.94 11.72 0.90
N SER A 699 21.32 11.92 2.17
CA SER A 699 22.35 12.91 2.50
C SER A 699 23.70 12.58 1.89
N ARG A 700 24.06 11.29 1.80
CA ARG A 700 25.35 10.84 1.25
C ARG A 700 25.33 10.76 -0.28
N LEU A 701 24.24 10.29 -0.88
CA LEU A 701 24.07 10.17 -2.33
C LEU A 701 22.81 10.92 -2.81
N PRO A 702 22.93 12.12 -3.41
CA PRO A 702 21.80 12.91 -3.87
C PRO A 702 20.86 12.18 -4.85
N LEU A 703 21.38 11.18 -5.59
CA LEU A 703 20.58 10.37 -6.50
C LEU A 703 19.38 9.70 -5.80
N LEU A 704 19.56 9.28 -4.54
CA LEU A 704 18.52 8.65 -3.73
C LEU A 704 17.46 9.64 -3.21
N SER A 705 17.66 10.95 -3.40
CA SER A 705 16.61 11.94 -3.15
C SER A 705 15.50 11.87 -4.21
N ASN A 706 15.78 11.28 -5.38
CA ASN A 706 14.78 10.98 -6.40
C ASN A 706 14.07 9.66 -6.04
N PRO A 707 12.74 9.67 -5.79
CA PRO A 707 11.99 8.46 -5.47
C PRO A 707 12.14 7.34 -6.52
N TYR A 708 12.26 7.69 -7.80
CA TYR A 708 12.44 6.70 -8.86
C TYR A 708 13.70 5.85 -8.65
N TYR A 709 14.87 6.49 -8.49
CA TYR A 709 16.13 5.75 -8.34
C TYR A 709 16.25 5.08 -6.98
N ARG A 710 15.71 5.71 -5.93
CA ARG A 710 15.63 5.10 -4.60
C ARG A 710 14.88 3.77 -4.65
N ASP A 711 13.72 3.74 -5.30
CA ASP A 711 12.90 2.53 -5.38
C ASP A 711 13.49 1.52 -6.40
N ALA A 712 13.96 1.98 -7.57
CA ALA A 712 14.51 1.12 -8.62
C ALA A 712 15.80 0.39 -8.20
N LEU A 713 16.71 1.08 -7.50
CA LEU A 713 17.96 0.50 -6.99
C LEU A 713 17.73 -0.37 -5.73
N GLY A 714 16.69 -0.09 -4.96
CA GLY A 714 16.41 -0.83 -3.73
C GLY A 714 17.54 -0.65 -2.70
N ASP A 715 17.82 -1.72 -1.95
CA ASP A 715 18.96 -1.82 -1.03
C ASP A 715 20.32 -1.58 -1.71
N PHE A 716 20.43 -1.73 -3.02
CA PHE A 716 21.71 -1.51 -3.72
C PHE A 716 22.11 -0.03 -3.71
N GLY A 717 21.13 0.88 -3.58
CA GLY A 717 21.40 2.31 -3.39
C GLY A 717 22.23 2.60 -2.13
N ALA A 718 22.10 1.77 -1.09
CA ALA A 718 22.91 1.87 0.12
C ALA A 718 24.41 1.66 -0.16
N TYR A 719 24.76 0.74 -1.06
CA TYR A 719 26.16 0.44 -1.40
C TYR A 719 26.84 1.67 -2.00
N PHE A 720 26.15 2.31 -2.94
CA PHE A 720 26.59 3.55 -3.56
C PHE A 720 26.66 4.71 -2.56
N ALA A 721 25.73 4.79 -1.61
CA ALA A 721 25.73 5.83 -0.59
C ALA A 721 26.90 5.71 0.39
N ILE A 722 27.25 4.49 0.81
CA ILE A 722 28.42 4.24 1.68
C ILE A 722 29.74 4.45 0.92
N ALA A 723 29.82 4.00 -0.32
CA ALA A 723 31.03 4.11 -1.13
C ALA A 723 31.36 5.56 -1.52
N ASN A 724 30.35 6.43 -1.65
CA ASN A 724 30.56 7.83 -1.94
C ASN A 724 31.25 8.53 -0.76
N ARG A 725 32.56 8.79 -0.87
CA ARG A 725 33.42 9.27 0.22
C ARG A 725 33.46 8.34 1.42
N ILE A 726 33.82 7.08 1.14
CA ILE A 726 33.89 6.02 2.14
C ILE A 726 34.71 6.42 3.37
N ASP A 727 35.82 7.17 3.20
CA ASP A 727 36.70 7.61 4.31
C ASP A 727 35.98 8.47 5.38
N ARG A 728 34.81 9.02 5.05
CA ARG A 728 33.97 9.85 5.95
C ARG A 728 32.83 9.08 6.62
N ILE A 729 32.68 7.80 6.31
CA ILE A 729 31.51 7.00 6.71
C ILE A 729 31.97 5.66 7.31
N HIS A 730 32.99 5.07 6.72
CA HIS A 730 33.50 3.74 7.04
C HIS A 730 35.02 3.72 6.97
N LYS A 731 35.67 3.45 8.11
CA LYS A 731 37.14 3.37 8.23
C LYS A 731 37.65 1.98 8.58
N ASN A 732 36.73 1.04 8.84
CA ASN A 732 37.09 -0.32 9.20
C ASN A 732 37.70 -1.03 7.97
N PRO A 733 38.63 -1.98 8.19
CA PRO A 733 39.25 -2.73 7.10
C PRO A 733 38.28 -3.68 6.38
N TRP A 734 37.17 -4.05 7.03
CA TRP A 734 36.12 -4.90 6.46
C TRP A 734 34.75 -4.24 6.56
N ILE A 735 33.95 -4.47 5.52
CA ILE A 735 32.59 -3.98 5.39
C ILE A 735 31.66 -5.15 5.06
N GLY A 736 30.47 -5.14 5.66
CA GLY A 736 29.40 -6.07 5.35
C GLY A 736 28.07 -5.38 5.12
N PHE A 737 27.16 -6.13 4.53
CA PHE A 737 25.77 -5.74 4.35
C PHE A 737 24.86 -6.89 4.73
N GLN A 738 23.71 -6.57 5.32
CA GLN A 738 22.66 -7.52 5.63
C GLN A 738 21.32 -6.91 5.23
N CYS A 739 20.51 -7.66 4.49
CA CYS A 739 19.13 -7.24 4.27
C CYS A 739 18.33 -7.47 5.57
N TRP A 740 17.51 -6.49 5.97
CA TRP A 740 16.62 -6.63 7.13
C TRP A 740 15.69 -7.85 7.03
N ARG A 741 15.38 -8.30 5.81
CA ARG A 741 14.58 -9.51 5.55
C ARG A 741 15.29 -10.79 5.97
N ALA A 742 16.63 -10.81 5.96
CA ALA A 742 17.39 -11.95 6.48
C ALA A 742 17.09 -12.13 7.98
N THR A 743 17.02 -11.04 8.75
CA THR A 743 16.61 -11.05 10.15
C THR A 743 15.19 -11.56 10.31
N ALA A 744 14.24 -11.06 9.51
CA ALA A 744 12.85 -11.51 9.56
C ALA A 744 12.68 -13.02 9.27
N ARG A 745 13.60 -13.61 8.50
CA ARG A 745 13.64 -15.04 8.18
C ARG A 745 14.51 -15.86 9.13
N LYS A 746 15.02 -15.28 10.22
CA LYS A 746 15.96 -15.91 11.15
C LYS A 746 17.24 -16.43 10.47
N ALA A 747 17.66 -15.78 9.39
CA ALA A 747 18.88 -16.07 8.65
C ALA A 747 19.98 -15.03 8.94
N SER A 748 19.83 -14.19 9.95
CA SER A 748 20.88 -13.29 10.42
C SER A 748 21.92 -14.04 11.26
N LEU A 749 23.13 -13.48 11.35
CA LEU A 749 24.21 -14.11 12.11
C LEU A 749 23.86 -14.14 13.61
N SER A 750 24.03 -15.30 14.24
CA SER A 750 23.99 -15.44 15.69
C SER A 750 25.24 -14.82 16.32
N GLY A 751 25.19 -14.49 17.61
CA GLY A 751 26.38 -14.02 18.32
C GLY A 751 27.55 -15.02 18.34
N VAL A 752 27.32 -16.29 18.02
CA VAL A 752 28.39 -17.30 17.81
C VAL A 752 29.00 -17.13 16.42
N ALA A 753 28.16 -17.04 15.38
CA ALA A 753 28.61 -16.85 14.01
C ALA A 753 29.33 -15.51 13.80
N GLU A 754 28.86 -14.44 14.46
CA GLU A 754 29.53 -13.13 14.45
C GLU A 754 30.95 -13.21 15.02
N ARG A 755 31.13 -13.91 16.14
CA ARG A 755 32.46 -14.13 16.74
C ARG A 755 33.36 -14.96 15.84
N ALA A 756 32.83 -16.01 15.22
CA ALA A 756 33.58 -16.84 14.27
C ALA A 756 34.03 -16.02 13.04
N LEU A 757 33.17 -15.15 12.51
CA LEU A 757 33.51 -14.24 11.41
C LEU A 757 34.61 -13.26 11.80
N LEU A 758 34.50 -12.64 12.98
CA LEU A 758 35.50 -11.70 13.49
C LEU A 758 36.86 -12.39 13.72
N ASP A 759 36.87 -13.61 14.28
CA ASP A 759 38.09 -14.39 14.49
C ASP A 759 38.76 -14.74 13.15
N ALA A 760 38.01 -15.18 12.15
CA ALA A 760 38.55 -15.48 10.81
C ALA A 760 39.13 -14.23 10.11
N ILE A 761 38.52 -13.07 10.32
CA ILE A 761 39.00 -11.77 9.82
C ILE A 761 40.31 -11.37 10.53
N GLN A 762 40.36 -11.47 11.85
CA GLN A 762 41.53 -11.10 12.65
C GLN A 762 42.73 -12.02 12.39
N THR A 763 42.50 -13.32 12.29
CA THR A 763 43.52 -14.33 11.97
C THR A 763 43.92 -14.33 10.49
N ARG A 764 43.25 -13.54 9.64
CA ARG A 764 43.42 -13.50 8.17
C ARG A 764 43.35 -14.87 7.51
N LYS A 765 42.55 -15.78 8.08
CA LYS A 765 42.47 -17.20 7.71
C LYS A 765 42.27 -17.43 6.21
N HIS A 766 41.45 -16.60 5.57
CA HIS A 766 41.10 -16.73 4.15
C HIS A 766 41.57 -15.57 3.25
N GLY A 767 42.28 -14.57 3.81
CA GLY A 767 42.77 -13.42 3.05
C GLY A 767 41.65 -12.58 2.43
N ASP A 768 41.69 -12.33 1.12
CA ASP A 768 40.69 -11.56 0.38
C ASP A 768 39.50 -12.44 -0.01
N THR A 769 38.51 -12.47 0.88
CA THR A 769 37.38 -13.41 0.85
C THR A 769 36.05 -12.68 0.85
N PHE A 770 35.14 -13.19 0.03
CA PHE A 770 33.72 -12.89 0.05
C PHE A 770 33.03 -13.90 0.98
N TYR A 771 32.65 -13.45 2.18
CA TYR A 771 31.82 -14.24 3.09
C TYR A 771 30.35 -13.97 2.83
N PHE A 772 29.51 -15.00 2.82
CA PHE A 772 28.06 -14.86 2.73
C PHE A 772 27.37 -15.92 3.58
N TRP A 773 26.15 -15.64 4.03
CA TRP A 773 25.42 -16.54 4.95
C TRP A 773 23.99 -16.86 4.55
N VAL A 774 23.45 -16.20 3.51
CA VAL A 774 22.15 -16.58 2.93
C VAL A 774 22.39 -17.27 1.59
N ARG A 775 21.93 -18.52 1.48
CA ARG A 775 22.22 -19.42 0.35
C ARG A 775 21.08 -19.47 -0.66
N MET A 776 21.42 -19.52 -1.95
CA MET A 776 20.45 -19.61 -3.05
C MET A 776 19.69 -20.94 -3.09
N ASP A 777 20.34 -22.05 -2.73
CA ASP A 777 19.75 -23.40 -2.74
C ASP A 777 18.73 -23.63 -1.62
N GLN A 778 18.76 -22.79 -0.58
CA GLN A 778 17.79 -22.78 0.51
C GLN A 778 16.77 -21.63 0.37
N ASP A 779 16.85 -20.82 -0.69
CA ASP A 779 15.92 -19.72 -0.89
C ASP A 779 14.52 -20.29 -1.21
N PRO A 780 13.45 -19.85 -0.53
CA PRO A 780 12.08 -20.26 -0.85
C PRO A 780 11.67 -20.02 -2.30
N ARG A 781 12.34 -19.08 -2.99
CA ARG A 781 12.12 -18.80 -4.43
C ARG A 781 12.70 -19.88 -5.34
N ASN A 782 13.54 -20.79 -4.84
CA ASN A 782 14.23 -21.83 -5.60
C ASN A 782 13.96 -23.27 -5.11
N PRO A 783 12.69 -23.73 -5.03
CA PRO A 783 12.38 -25.08 -4.55
C PRO A 783 12.89 -26.19 -5.48
N LEU A 784 13.09 -25.88 -6.76
CA LEU A 784 13.58 -26.81 -7.78
C LEU A 784 15.12 -26.86 -7.88
N GLN A 785 15.84 -26.11 -7.02
CA GLN A 785 17.31 -26.04 -7.02
C GLN A 785 17.90 -25.76 -8.42
N GLN A 786 17.33 -24.76 -9.10
CA GLN A 786 17.78 -24.34 -10.43
C GLN A 786 19.21 -23.80 -10.40
N ASP A 787 19.90 -23.86 -11.55
CA ASP A 787 21.19 -23.22 -11.76
C ASP A 787 21.10 -21.69 -11.61
N PHE A 788 22.26 -21.03 -11.43
CA PHE A 788 22.35 -19.60 -11.19
C PHE A 788 21.55 -18.75 -12.18
N TRP A 789 21.68 -19.02 -13.49
CA TRP A 789 21.06 -18.18 -14.51
C TRP A 789 19.58 -18.51 -14.69
N SER A 790 19.19 -19.79 -14.57
CA SER A 790 17.78 -20.20 -14.54
C SER A 790 17.04 -19.59 -13.35
N PHE A 791 17.65 -19.61 -12.15
CA PHE A 791 17.12 -18.93 -10.96
C PHE A 791 16.96 -17.43 -11.23
N CYS A 792 18.00 -16.78 -11.78
CA CYS A 792 17.94 -15.36 -12.11
C CYS A 792 16.82 -15.01 -13.10
N ASP A 793 16.64 -15.81 -14.16
CA ASP A 793 15.55 -15.63 -15.11
C ASP A 793 14.18 -15.87 -14.45
N SER A 794 14.07 -16.84 -13.53
CA SER A 794 12.82 -17.18 -12.86
C SER A 794 12.25 -16.01 -12.03
N ILE A 795 13.13 -15.28 -11.33
CA ILE A 795 12.77 -14.12 -10.51
C ILE A 795 12.76 -12.80 -11.30
N ASN A 796 13.06 -12.81 -12.61
CA ASN A 796 13.13 -11.60 -13.46
C ASN A 796 12.37 -11.78 -14.80
N ALA A 797 11.23 -12.49 -14.78
CA ALA A 797 10.35 -12.68 -15.93
C ALA A 797 11.02 -13.23 -17.22
N GLY A 798 12.11 -13.99 -17.07
CA GLY A 798 12.84 -14.61 -18.18
C GLY A 798 13.91 -13.73 -18.83
N ASN A 799 14.11 -12.50 -18.36
CA ASN A 799 14.93 -11.50 -19.04
C ASN A 799 16.23 -11.16 -18.28
N CYS A 800 16.62 -11.92 -17.25
CA CYS A 800 17.85 -11.66 -16.52
C CYS A 800 19.09 -11.88 -17.40
N LYS A 801 19.20 -13.03 -18.06
CA LYS A 801 20.32 -13.33 -18.99
C LYS A 801 20.48 -12.24 -20.05
N TYR A 802 19.36 -11.80 -20.61
CA TYR A 802 19.33 -10.71 -21.58
C TYR A 802 19.84 -9.40 -20.96
N ALA A 803 19.29 -8.97 -19.82
CA ALA A 803 19.71 -7.75 -19.15
C ALA A 803 21.21 -7.73 -18.81
N PHE A 804 21.75 -8.84 -18.30
CA PHE A 804 23.19 -8.98 -18.04
C PHE A 804 24.01 -8.88 -19.31
N SER A 805 23.64 -9.62 -20.36
CA SER A 805 24.36 -9.62 -21.63
C SER A 805 24.42 -8.23 -22.25
N VAL A 806 23.28 -7.54 -22.36
CA VAL A 806 23.22 -6.22 -23.01
C VAL A 806 23.88 -5.15 -22.14
N ALA A 807 23.75 -5.20 -20.80
CA ALA A 807 24.45 -4.29 -19.91
C ALA A 807 25.98 -4.47 -19.99
N LEU A 808 26.49 -5.72 -19.96
CA LEU A 808 27.92 -6.00 -20.08
C LEU A 808 28.46 -5.61 -21.47
N LYS A 809 27.74 -5.92 -22.55
CA LYS A 809 28.09 -5.50 -23.92
C LYS A 809 28.26 -3.99 -24.00
N ARG A 810 27.30 -3.24 -23.46
CA ARG A 810 27.32 -1.77 -23.45
C ARG A 810 28.44 -1.22 -22.57
N MET A 811 28.65 -1.79 -21.39
CA MET A 811 29.68 -1.39 -20.45
C MET A 811 31.09 -1.57 -21.04
N TYR A 812 31.35 -2.69 -21.71
CA TYR A 812 32.65 -3.01 -22.31
C TYR A 812 32.82 -2.57 -23.77
N GLY A 813 31.81 -1.91 -24.37
CA GLY A 813 31.87 -1.47 -25.77
C GLY A 813 31.94 -2.61 -26.80
N LEU A 814 31.34 -3.77 -26.50
CA LEU A 814 31.35 -4.94 -27.38
C LEU A 814 30.36 -4.80 -28.55
N LYS A 815 30.70 -5.38 -29.71
CA LYS A 815 29.80 -5.46 -30.87
C LYS A 815 28.58 -6.34 -30.57
N HIS A 816 27.46 -6.08 -31.24
CA HIS A 816 26.16 -6.69 -30.95
C HIS A 816 26.12 -8.24 -31.07
N ASP A 817 27.05 -8.86 -31.81
CA ASP A 817 27.01 -10.29 -32.18
C ASP A 817 27.57 -11.27 -31.12
N LEU A 818 28.08 -10.80 -29.97
CA LEU A 818 28.69 -11.66 -28.94
C LEU A 818 27.71 -12.02 -27.81
N ASP A 819 26.93 -13.09 -27.95
CA ASP A 819 25.95 -13.54 -26.93
C ASP A 819 26.56 -14.27 -25.70
N ALA A 820 27.81 -13.95 -25.35
CA ALA A 820 28.50 -14.62 -24.26
C ALA A 820 28.14 -14.00 -22.90
N LEU A 821 27.55 -14.80 -22.01
CA LEU A 821 27.44 -14.50 -20.58
C LEU A 821 28.65 -15.07 -19.83
N PRO A 822 29.04 -14.46 -18.69
CA PRO A 822 30.04 -15.04 -17.82
C PRO A 822 29.61 -16.44 -17.33
N PRO A 823 30.44 -17.48 -17.48
CA PRO A 823 30.05 -18.84 -17.14
C PRO A 823 29.97 -19.04 -15.62
N MET A 824 28.80 -19.48 -15.15
CA MET A 824 28.53 -19.80 -13.76
C MET A 824 28.37 -21.33 -13.64
N PRO A 825 29.23 -22.04 -12.87
CA PRO A 825 29.25 -23.51 -12.83
C PRO A 825 28.04 -24.12 -12.10
N VAL A 826 27.77 -25.39 -12.40
CA VAL A 826 26.85 -26.26 -11.67
C VAL A 826 27.68 -27.38 -11.02
N ASP A 827 28.40 -27.02 -9.97
CA ASP A 827 29.36 -27.86 -9.25
C ASP A 827 28.83 -28.41 -7.91
N GLY A 828 27.57 -28.15 -7.59
CA GLY A 828 26.92 -28.56 -6.33
C GLY A 828 27.09 -27.56 -5.18
N ASP A 829 27.88 -26.51 -5.40
CA ASP A 829 28.04 -25.40 -4.47
C ASP A 829 26.93 -24.35 -4.68
N THR A 830 26.83 -23.40 -3.74
CA THR A 830 25.72 -22.44 -3.66
C THR A 830 26.16 -20.98 -3.78
N TRP A 831 25.21 -20.11 -4.15
CA TRP A 831 25.43 -18.68 -4.38
C TRP A 831 24.82 -17.80 -3.28
N SER A 832 25.32 -16.56 -3.15
CA SER A 832 24.76 -15.60 -2.19
C SER A 832 23.46 -14.97 -2.71
N VAL A 833 22.46 -14.87 -1.85
CA VAL A 833 21.19 -14.14 -2.12
C VAL A 833 20.89 -13.17 -0.98
N MET A 834 19.83 -12.36 -1.13
CA MET A 834 19.36 -11.41 -0.11
C MET A 834 20.43 -10.43 0.40
N LYS A 835 21.45 -10.11 -0.42
CA LYS A 835 22.42 -9.03 -0.14
C LYS A 835 23.11 -9.15 1.22
N SER A 836 23.35 -10.38 1.67
CA SER A 836 23.83 -10.71 3.02
C SER A 836 25.24 -11.31 2.96
N TRP A 837 26.24 -10.43 3.05
CA TRP A 837 27.66 -10.77 2.83
C TRP A 837 28.63 -9.77 3.49
N ALA A 838 29.90 -10.14 3.62
CA ALA A 838 31.00 -9.30 4.09
C ALA A 838 32.29 -9.52 3.26
N LEU A 839 33.06 -8.44 3.07
CA LEU A 839 34.29 -8.44 2.27
C LEU A 839 35.26 -7.34 2.74
N PRO A 840 36.55 -7.39 2.33
CA PRO A 840 37.48 -6.30 2.62
C PRO A 840 37.02 -4.99 1.99
N THR A 841 37.20 -3.87 2.69
CA THR A 841 36.79 -2.54 2.23
C THR A 841 37.42 -2.16 0.90
N ARG A 842 38.63 -2.63 0.61
CA ARG A 842 39.26 -2.47 -0.72
C ARG A 842 38.44 -3.18 -1.81
N SER A 843 38.14 -4.46 -1.61
CA SER A 843 37.39 -5.29 -2.55
C SER A 843 35.97 -4.75 -2.76
N PHE A 844 35.38 -4.13 -1.73
CA PHE A 844 34.10 -3.43 -1.84
C PHE A 844 34.14 -2.31 -2.87
N LEU A 845 35.17 -1.46 -2.82
CA LEU A 845 35.32 -0.33 -3.73
C LEU A 845 35.53 -0.79 -5.17
N GLU A 846 36.24 -1.89 -5.37
CA GLU A 846 36.38 -2.54 -6.68
C GLU A 846 35.03 -3.04 -7.20
N PHE A 847 34.22 -3.68 -6.35
CA PHE A 847 32.86 -4.11 -6.70
C PHE A 847 31.94 -2.92 -7.01
N VAL A 848 32.02 -1.84 -6.22
CA VAL A 848 31.21 -0.63 -6.46
C VAL A 848 31.59 0.03 -7.77
N MET A 849 32.87 0.07 -8.13
CA MET A 849 33.37 0.56 -9.42
C MET A 849 32.77 -0.23 -10.59
N PHE A 850 32.81 -1.56 -10.52
CA PHE A 850 32.16 -2.40 -11.52
C PHE A 850 30.65 -2.18 -11.57
N SER A 851 29.98 -2.25 -10.43
CA SER A 851 28.52 -2.23 -10.38
C SER A 851 27.92 -0.87 -10.76
N ARG A 852 28.61 0.26 -10.52
CA ARG A 852 28.11 1.57 -10.99
C ARG A 852 28.13 1.71 -12.50
N MET A 853 29.16 1.19 -13.18
CA MET A 853 29.23 1.17 -14.64
C MET A 853 28.17 0.21 -15.21
N PHE A 854 27.96 -0.93 -14.56
CA PHE A 854 26.89 -1.86 -14.93
C PHE A 854 25.50 -1.23 -14.79
N VAL A 855 25.23 -0.54 -13.68
CA VAL A 855 23.95 0.16 -13.43
C VAL A 855 23.74 1.30 -14.42
N ASP A 856 24.79 2.03 -14.82
CA ASP A 856 24.70 3.05 -15.86
C ASP A 856 24.27 2.45 -17.20
N ALA A 857 24.90 1.35 -17.62
CA ALA A 857 24.56 0.65 -18.85
C ALA A 857 23.12 0.09 -18.83
N LEU A 858 22.68 -0.38 -17.66
CA LEU A 858 21.35 -0.93 -17.42
C LEU A 858 20.27 0.17 -17.45
N ASP A 859 20.49 1.30 -16.76
CA ASP A 859 19.55 2.43 -16.71
C ASP A 859 19.37 3.06 -18.10
N ALA A 860 20.45 3.16 -18.87
CA ALA A 860 20.41 3.74 -20.20
C ALA A 860 19.64 2.91 -21.24
N GLN A 861 19.17 1.71 -20.88
CA GLN A 861 18.27 0.88 -21.68
C GLN A 861 16.83 0.91 -21.17
N MET A 862 16.66 0.85 -19.84
CA MET A 862 15.34 0.65 -19.23
C MET A 862 14.61 1.94 -18.83
N TYR A 863 15.35 3.01 -18.55
CA TYR A 863 14.74 4.14 -17.85
C TYR A 863 13.56 4.75 -18.60
N ASP A 864 13.68 5.03 -19.90
CA ASP A 864 12.70 5.88 -20.57
C ASP A 864 11.32 5.22 -20.58
N GLU A 865 11.25 3.91 -20.84
CA GLU A 865 10.01 3.15 -20.75
C GLU A 865 9.53 2.97 -19.31
N HIS A 866 10.43 2.59 -18.40
CA HIS A 866 10.08 2.33 -17.00
C HIS A 866 9.60 3.59 -16.28
N HIS A 867 10.26 4.72 -16.49
CA HIS A 867 9.90 6.00 -15.90
C HIS A 867 8.58 6.56 -16.44
N GLN A 868 8.32 6.42 -17.75
CA GLN A 868 7.11 6.96 -18.38
C GLN A 868 5.87 6.09 -18.14
N THR A 869 6.03 4.76 -18.21
CA THR A 869 4.89 3.83 -18.18
C THR A 869 4.75 3.06 -16.87
N GLY A 870 5.83 2.99 -16.07
CA GLY A 870 5.95 2.12 -14.90
C GLY A 870 6.21 0.65 -15.25
N ARG A 871 6.39 0.30 -16.53
CA ARG A 871 6.64 -1.08 -16.96
C ARG A 871 8.12 -1.42 -16.90
N CYS A 872 8.42 -2.62 -16.44
CA CYS A 872 9.78 -3.15 -16.34
C CYS A 872 9.81 -4.51 -17.01
N TYR A 873 10.62 -4.73 -18.04
CA TYR A 873 10.66 -6.05 -18.71
C TYR A 873 11.24 -7.16 -17.82
N LEU A 874 11.82 -6.83 -16.66
CA LEU A 874 12.22 -7.79 -15.63
C LEU A 874 11.04 -8.18 -14.71
N SER A 875 9.83 -7.67 -14.98
CA SER A 875 8.61 -7.91 -14.21
C SER A 875 7.41 -8.15 -15.13
N LEU A 876 6.45 -8.96 -14.66
CA LEU A 876 5.18 -9.18 -15.38
C LEU A 876 4.15 -8.05 -15.16
N SER A 877 4.42 -7.14 -14.22
CA SER A 877 3.52 -6.04 -13.87
C SER A 877 4.29 -4.73 -13.68
N LYS A 878 3.58 -3.62 -13.47
CA LYS A 878 4.23 -2.36 -13.11
C LYS A 878 4.92 -2.51 -11.75
N ASP A 879 6.24 -2.32 -11.74
CA ASP A 879 7.09 -2.61 -10.60
C ASP A 879 8.08 -1.48 -10.38
N LYS A 880 8.05 -0.87 -9.18
CA LYS A 880 8.96 0.22 -8.83
C LYS A 880 10.40 -0.25 -8.59
N HIS A 881 10.59 -1.53 -8.29
CA HIS A 881 11.86 -2.13 -7.89
C HIS A 881 12.58 -2.83 -9.05
N CYS A 882 12.44 -2.29 -10.27
CA CYS A 882 12.84 -2.91 -11.53
C CYS A 882 14.28 -3.46 -11.54
N TYR A 883 15.27 -2.73 -11.02
CA TYR A 883 16.68 -3.14 -11.08
C TYR A 883 17.07 -4.05 -9.91
N SER A 884 16.35 -3.94 -8.79
CA SER A 884 16.76 -4.46 -7.49
C SER A 884 17.06 -5.97 -7.46
N ARG A 885 16.27 -6.77 -8.21
CA ARG A 885 16.37 -8.24 -8.29
C ARG A 885 17.56 -8.70 -9.13
N VAL A 886 17.82 -8.03 -10.26
CA VAL A 886 19.04 -8.27 -11.06
C VAL A 886 20.29 -7.89 -10.27
N LEU A 887 20.25 -6.75 -9.58
CA LEU A 887 21.38 -6.25 -8.78
C LEU A 887 21.65 -7.09 -7.52
N GLU A 888 20.66 -7.85 -7.02
CA GLU A 888 20.84 -8.81 -5.93
C GLU A 888 21.92 -9.86 -6.27
N LEU A 889 21.94 -10.34 -7.51
CA LEU A 889 22.80 -11.44 -7.95
C LEU A 889 24.15 -10.97 -8.55
N LEU A 890 24.30 -9.67 -8.80
CA LEU A 890 25.46 -9.08 -9.47
C LEU A 890 26.79 -9.34 -8.73
N VAL A 891 26.77 -9.38 -7.40
CA VAL A 891 27.98 -9.61 -6.58
C VAL A 891 28.57 -11.00 -6.80
N ASN A 892 27.75 -12.02 -7.05
CA ASN A 892 28.21 -13.38 -7.31
C ASN A 892 29.03 -13.45 -8.60
N VAL A 893 28.53 -12.81 -9.67
CA VAL A 893 29.23 -12.73 -10.96
C VAL A 893 30.58 -12.05 -10.79
N TRP A 894 30.61 -10.90 -10.09
CA TRP A 894 31.85 -10.18 -9.83
C TRP A 894 32.82 -11.01 -8.98
N ALA A 895 32.39 -11.57 -7.84
CA ALA A 895 33.24 -12.31 -6.92
C ALA A 895 33.84 -13.57 -7.57
N TYR A 896 33.05 -14.29 -8.35
CA TYR A 896 33.50 -15.49 -9.06
C TYR A 896 34.55 -15.15 -10.12
N HIS A 897 34.29 -14.16 -10.99
CA HIS A 897 35.16 -13.85 -12.12
C HIS A 897 36.35 -12.95 -11.77
N SER A 898 36.33 -12.22 -10.66
CA SER A 898 37.49 -11.48 -10.12
C SER A 898 38.40 -12.35 -9.25
N ALA A 899 38.19 -13.68 -9.23
CA ALA A 899 39.01 -14.64 -8.51
C ALA A 899 39.03 -14.46 -6.97
N ARG A 900 37.92 -13.97 -6.39
CA ARG A 900 37.75 -13.90 -4.93
C ARG A 900 37.44 -15.28 -4.35
N ARG A 901 38.02 -15.61 -3.19
CA ARG A 901 37.56 -16.78 -2.43
C ARG A 901 36.14 -16.52 -1.96
N MET A 902 35.27 -17.51 -2.07
CA MET A 902 33.88 -17.41 -1.63
C MET A 902 33.69 -18.42 -0.50
N VAL A 903 33.23 -17.95 0.65
CA VAL A 903 33.08 -18.78 1.85
C VAL A 903 31.68 -18.60 2.39
N TYR A 904 30.94 -19.70 2.45
CA TYR A 904 29.68 -19.77 3.15
C TYR A 904 29.96 -19.81 4.66
N LEU A 905 29.24 -18.96 5.41
CA LEU A 905 29.21 -18.94 6.86
C LEU A 905 27.82 -19.39 7.32
N ASP A 906 27.76 -20.47 8.09
CA ASP A 906 26.53 -20.91 8.72
C ASP A 906 26.07 -19.87 9.77
N PRO A 907 24.87 -19.27 9.61
CA PRO A 907 24.44 -18.15 10.45
C PRO A 907 24.17 -18.56 11.90
N GLU A 908 23.87 -19.82 12.19
CA GLU A 908 23.57 -20.29 13.54
C GLU A 908 24.85 -20.72 14.28
N THR A 909 25.64 -21.58 13.64
CA THR A 909 26.79 -22.27 14.24
C THR A 909 28.13 -21.55 14.03
N GLY A 910 28.24 -20.72 12.99
CA GLY A 910 29.49 -20.08 12.59
C GLY A 910 30.46 -20.97 11.82
N VAL A 911 30.04 -22.17 11.38
CA VAL A 911 30.85 -23.06 10.56
C VAL A 911 31.10 -22.43 9.18
N MET A 912 32.34 -22.48 8.71
CA MET A 912 32.76 -21.89 7.42
C MET A 912 33.10 -22.97 6.40
N GLN A 913 32.54 -22.86 5.20
CA GLN A 913 32.80 -23.76 4.07
C GLN A 913 33.14 -22.97 2.81
N GLU A 914 34.29 -23.24 2.19
CA GLU A 914 34.65 -22.64 0.90
C GLU A 914 33.72 -23.18 -0.19
N GLN A 915 33.14 -22.27 -0.97
CA GLN A 915 32.23 -22.52 -2.09
C GLN A 915 32.92 -22.14 -3.39
N HIS A 916 32.70 -22.96 -4.43
CA HIS A 916 33.34 -22.91 -5.73
C HIS A 916 34.86 -22.80 -5.57
N ARG A 917 35.60 -23.84 -5.19
CA ARG A 917 37.02 -23.68 -4.81
C ARG A 917 37.86 -22.98 -5.88
N LEU A 918 38.74 -22.07 -5.47
CA LEU A 918 39.50 -21.23 -6.41
C LEU A 918 40.35 -22.05 -7.41
N GLN A 919 40.84 -23.22 -6.99
CA GLN A 919 41.64 -24.12 -7.83
C GLN A 919 40.83 -24.66 -9.03
N ASP A 920 39.54 -24.94 -8.82
CA ASP A 920 38.64 -25.55 -9.81
C ASP A 920 38.13 -24.52 -10.84
N ARG A 921 38.29 -23.23 -10.54
CA ARG A 921 37.88 -22.12 -11.43
C ARG A 921 38.91 -21.77 -12.51
N ARG A 922 40.13 -22.31 -12.44
CA ARG A 922 41.22 -21.98 -13.38
C ARG A 922 40.79 -22.25 -14.83
N GLY A 923 41.02 -21.27 -15.71
CA GLY A 923 40.63 -21.34 -17.13
C GLY A 923 39.14 -21.10 -17.43
N ARG A 924 38.28 -21.03 -16.40
CA ARG A 924 36.84 -20.75 -16.55
C ARG A 924 36.46 -19.30 -16.21
N MET A 925 37.28 -18.61 -15.42
CA MET A 925 37.04 -17.23 -14.99
C MET A 925 37.38 -16.19 -16.06
N TRP A 926 36.61 -15.11 -16.10
CA TRP A 926 36.83 -13.96 -16.99
C TRP A 926 37.74 -12.90 -16.34
N VAL A 927 38.83 -13.32 -15.71
CA VAL A 927 39.68 -12.46 -14.83
C VAL A 927 40.12 -11.17 -15.52
N LYS A 928 40.43 -11.21 -16.81
CA LYS A 928 40.85 -10.02 -17.58
C LYS A 928 39.79 -8.91 -17.53
N TRP A 929 38.52 -9.25 -17.73
CA TRP A 929 37.40 -8.30 -17.78
C TRP A 929 37.04 -7.73 -16.40
N PHE A 930 37.28 -8.49 -15.33
CA PHE A 930 36.97 -8.12 -13.95
C PHE A 930 38.22 -7.71 -13.14
N SER A 931 39.36 -7.52 -13.82
CA SER A 931 40.60 -7.09 -13.18
C SER A 931 40.50 -5.62 -12.74
N TYR A 932 41.12 -5.30 -11.59
CA TYR A 932 41.18 -3.93 -11.08
C TYR A 932 41.71 -2.94 -12.12
N ASP A 933 42.78 -3.29 -12.82
CA ASP A 933 43.41 -2.41 -13.81
C ASP A 933 42.47 -2.11 -14.98
N THR A 934 41.72 -3.11 -15.45
CA THR A 934 40.74 -2.91 -16.54
C THR A 934 39.57 -2.06 -16.08
N LEU A 935 38.98 -2.38 -14.92
CA LEU A 935 37.86 -1.61 -14.37
C LEU A 935 38.25 -0.16 -14.07
N LYS A 936 39.46 0.05 -13.56
CA LYS A 936 39.99 1.38 -13.26
C LYS A 936 40.26 2.19 -14.51
N SER A 937 40.88 1.58 -15.54
CA SER A 937 41.09 2.26 -16.82
C SER A 937 39.77 2.71 -17.43
N MET A 938 38.79 1.81 -17.49
CA MET A 938 37.45 2.15 -17.99
C MET A 938 36.82 3.28 -17.18
N ASP A 939 36.96 3.23 -15.85
CA ASP A 939 36.42 4.28 -15.00
C ASP A 939 37.07 5.64 -15.21
N GLU A 940 38.39 5.67 -15.40
CA GLU A 940 39.15 6.87 -15.74
C GLU A 940 38.74 7.40 -17.13
N ASP A 941 38.48 6.53 -18.10
CA ASP A 941 37.98 6.90 -19.45
C ASP A 941 36.58 7.54 -19.38
N TYR A 942 35.65 6.95 -18.62
CA TYR A 942 34.32 7.53 -18.39
C TYR A 942 34.42 8.91 -17.71
N ALA A 943 35.40 9.09 -16.83
CA ALA A 943 35.66 10.37 -16.17
C ALA A 943 36.24 11.44 -17.09
N GLU A 944 37.14 11.05 -17.97
CA GLU A 944 37.67 11.95 -18.99
C GLU A 944 36.58 12.39 -19.98
N GLU A 945 35.70 11.47 -20.39
CA GLU A 945 34.58 11.79 -21.29
C GLU A 945 33.60 12.77 -20.63
N TYR A 946 33.27 12.59 -19.35
CA TYR A 946 32.41 13.51 -18.60
C TYR A 946 33.01 14.93 -18.47
N ASP A 947 34.33 15.04 -18.31
CA ASP A 947 35.05 16.31 -18.20
C ASP A 947 35.19 17.06 -19.55
N SER A 948 35.18 16.32 -20.67
CA SER A 948 35.50 16.86 -21.99
C SER A 948 34.29 17.39 -22.76
N ASP A 949 33.11 16.80 -22.59
CA ASP A 949 31.83 17.36 -23.05
C ASP A 949 30.65 16.63 -22.39
N LYS A 950 29.57 17.35 -22.04
CA LYS A 950 28.41 16.67 -21.44
C LYS A 950 27.78 15.72 -22.47
N PRO A 951 27.63 14.43 -22.14
CA PRO A 951 27.03 13.47 -23.05
C PRO A 951 25.62 13.88 -23.46
N ARG A 952 25.32 13.76 -24.76
CA ARG A 952 23.94 13.89 -25.28
C ARG A 952 23.06 12.69 -24.90
N ARG A 953 23.68 11.57 -24.52
CA ARG A 953 23.02 10.33 -24.09
C ARG A 953 22.69 10.39 -22.61
N ARG A 954 21.69 9.62 -22.20
CA ARG A 954 21.40 9.36 -20.80
C ARG A 954 22.62 8.77 -20.10
N TRP A 955 22.97 9.33 -18.96
CA TRP A 955 24.18 8.98 -18.23
C TRP A 955 23.94 9.19 -16.72
N LEU A 956 23.94 8.09 -15.97
CA LEU A 956 23.71 8.02 -14.54
C LEU A 956 25.03 8.05 -13.76
N TRP A 957 26.10 7.49 -14.30
CA TRP A 957 27.46 7.77 -13.87
C TRP A 957 27.77 9.28 -14.07
N PRO A 958 28.55 9.98 -13.22
CA PRO A 958 29.13 9.55 -11.96
C PRO A 958 28.15 9.67 -10.78
N SER A 959 26.86 9.98 -10.98
CA SER A 959 25.90 10.24 -9.89
C SER A 959 25.60 9.03 -8.98
N THR A 960 26.15 7.86 -9.30
CA THR A 960 26.10 6.60 -8.54
C THR A 960 27.29 6.37 -7.61
N GLY A 961 28.28 7.28 -7.53
CA GLY A 961 29.39 7.11 -6.59
C GLY A 961 30.50 8.14 -6.74
N GLU A 962 31.53 8.03 -5.92
CA GLU A 962 32.71 8.88 -6.05
C GLU A 962 33.60 8.42 -7.21
N VAL A 963 34.12 9.38 -7.97
CA VAL A 963 34.99 9.15 -9.12
C VAL A 963 36.27 9.95 -8.95
N MET A 964 37.41 9.28 -9.13
CA MET A 964 38.73 9.90 -9.06
C MET A 964 39.45 9.77 -10.39
N TRP A 965 39.54 10.87 -11.14
CA TRP A 965 40.35 10.94 -12.36
C TRP A 965 41.71 11.58 -12.07
N GLN A 966 42.80 10.90 -12.47
CA GLN A 966 44.17 11.39 -12.24
C GLN A 966 44.40 12.75 -12.92
N GLY A 967 43.83 12.96 -14.10
CA GLY A 967 43.94 14.24 -14.80
C GLY A 967 43.26 15.41 -14.08
N VAL A 968 42.21 15.20 -13.26
CA VAL A 968 41.66 16.25 -12.39
C VAL A 968 42.68 16.62 -11.34
N PHE A 969 43.31 15.64 -10.69
CA PHE A 969 44.32 15.89 -9.67
C PHE A 969 45.54 16.60 -10.26
N GLU A 970 46.00 16.22 -11.46
CA GLU A 970 47.09 16.90 -12.15
C GLU A 970 46.71 18.32 -12.58
N ARG A 971 45.50 18.54 -13.10
CA ARG A 971 44.96 19.88 -13.41
C ARG A 971 44.87 20.73 -12.15
N GLU A 972 44.34 20.21 -11.05
CA GLU A 972 44.25 20.89 -9.75
C GLU A 972 45.64 21.17 -9.17
N ARG A 973 46.58 20.21 -9.25
CA ARG A 973 47.97 20.37 -8.82
C ARG A 973 48.67 21.45 -9.65
N ASN A 974 48.48 21.45 -10.96
CA ASN A 974 49.03 22.48 -11.87
C ASN A 974 48.41 23.85 -11.60
N GLN A 975 47.10 23.93 -11.33
CA GLN A 975 46.46 25.18 -10.92
C GLN A 975 46.97 25.66 -9.55
N ARG A 976 47.13 24.76 -8.57
CA ARG A 976 47.71 25.05 -7.26
C ARG A 976 49.14 25.54 -7.39
N GLN A 977 49.93 24.95 -8.29
CA GLN A 977 51.31 25.37 -8.57
C GLN A 977 51.34 26.75 -9.21
N ARG A 978 50.50 27.02 -10.22
CA ARG A 978 50.32 28.34 -10.82
C ARG A 978 49.86 29.39 -9.81
N GLN A 979 48.96 29.04 -8.88
CA GLN A 979 48.52 29.92 -7.81
C GLN A 979 49.63 30.17 -6.78
N LYS A 980 50.41 29.16 -6.40
CA LYS A 980 51.59 29.30 -5.52
C LYS A 980 52.65 30.19 -6.18
N GLU A 981 52.88 30.08 -7.49
CA GLU A 981 53.76 30.95 -8.25
C GLU A 981 53.24 32.39 -8.33
N LYS A 982 51.94 32.60 -8.60
CA LYS A 982 51.31 33.93 -8.54
C LYS A 982 51.41 34.55 -7.14
N ARG A 983 51.19 33.77 -6.07
CA ARG A 983 51.37 34.23 -4.68
C ARG A 983 52.83 34.60 -4.39
N LYS A 984 53.80 33.81 -4.88
CA LYS A 984 55.23 34.13 -4.80
C LYS A 984 55.57 35.41 -5.58
N GLN A 985 55.03 35.60 -6.78
CA GLN A 985 55.20 36.82 -7.57
C GLN A 985 54.61 38.04 -6.86
N LEU A 986 53.37 37.96 -6.36
CA LEU A 986 52.72 39.02 -5.59
C LEU A 986 53.47 39.33 -4.30
N SER A 987 54.02 38.32 -3.62
CA SER A 987 54.87 38.51 -2.43
C SER A 987 56.19 39.20 -2.79
N LYS A 988 56.86 38.79 -3.88
CA LYS A 988 58.07 39.43 -4.40
C LYS A 988 57.80 40.87 -4.84
N GLU A 989 56.67 41.14 -5.49
CA GLU A 989 56.23 42.48 -5.84
C GLU A 989 55.93 43.32 -4.60
N LYS A 990 55.27 42.76 -3.58
CA LYS A 990 55.01 43.43 -2.31
C LYS A 990 56.32 43.79 -1.60
N LEU A 991 57.30 42.87 -1.57
CA LEU A 991 58.65 43.10 -1.07
C LEU A 991 59.40 44.16 -1.89
N GLY A 992 59.26 44.13 -3.21
CA GLY A 992 59.81 45.15 -4.12
C GLY A 992 59.20 46.53 -3.88
N ARG A 993 57.88 46.60 -3.65
CA ARG A 993 57.16 47.84 -3.28
C ARG A 993 57.60 48.35 -1.90
N MET A 994 57.82 47.46 -0.93
CA MET A 994 58.36 47.85 0.39
C MET A 994 59.79 48.35 0.30
N LYS A 995 60.65 47.72 -0.53
CA LYS A 995 62.02 48.19 -0.78
C LYS A 995 62.08 49.51 -1.56
N LYS A 996 61.10 49.79 -2.42
CA LYS A 996 60.97 51.05 -3.18
C LYS A 996 60.27 52.17 -2.42
N ARG A 997 59.67 51.92 -1.26
CA ARG A 997 59.19 53.00 -0.37
C ARG A 997 60.39 53.75 0.19
N HIS A 998 60.56 55.00 -0.24
CA HIS A 998 61.53 55.94 0.33
C HIS A 998 61.33 56.02 1.85
N ARG A 999 62.41 55.88 2.62
CA ARG A 999 62.41 56.14 4.07
C ARG A 999 61.97 57.58 4.29
N GLN A 1000 60.80 57.77 4.88
CA GLN A 1000 60.30 59.07 5.31
C GLN A 1000 61.25 59.62 6.39
N LYS A 1001 61.86 60.79 6.16
CA LYS A 1001 62.67 61.51 7.16
C LYS A 1001 61.76 61.89 8.33
N VAL A 1002 62.23 61.60 9.54
CA VAL A 1002 61.55 61.92 10.81
C VAL A 1002 61.37 63.43 10.94
N ILE A 1003 60.13 63.88 11.18
CA ILE A 1003 59.80 65.28 11.49
C ILE A 1003 59.73 65.44 13.01
N GLY A 1004 60.66 66.23 13.55
CA GLY A 1004 60.44 67.27 14.56
C GLY A 1004 59.83 66.93 15.94
N LYS A 1005 60.73 66.85 16.94
CA LYS A 1005 60.66 67.39 18.33
C LYS A 1005 59.27 67.64 18.97
N TYR A 1006 59.02 66.96 20.09
CA TYR A 1006 58.34 67.55 21.25
C TYR A 1006 59.36 67.63 22.39
N VAL A 1007 59.70 68.85 22.81
CA VAL A 1007 60.54 69.16 23.98
C VAL A 1007 59.58 69.58 25.09
N LYS A 1008 59.57 68.89 26.23
CA LYS A 1008 59.04 69.43 27.49
C LYS A 1008 60.20 70.07 28.26
N PRO A 1009 60.07 71.30 28.79
CA PRO A 1009 61.06 71.87 29.69
C PRO A 1009 60.93 71.29 31.12
N PRO A 1010 62.01 71.37 31.92
CA PRO A 1010 62.21 70.57 33.14
C PRO A 1010 61.57 71.23 34.38
N PRO A 1011 61.58 70.53 35.52
CA PRO A 1011 62.39 71.06 36.60
C PRO A 1011 63.31 70.00 37.23
N ASP A 1012 64.57 70.38 37.39
CA ASP A 1012 65.51 69.79 38.32
C ASP A 1012 65.13 70.21 39.75
N GLU A 1013 65.14 69.28 40.71
CA GLU A 1013 66.28 69.09 41.60
C GLU A 1013 65.93 68.08 42.72
N THR A 1014 66.82 67.09 42.83
CA THR A 1014 67.40 66.50 44.04
C THR A 1014 66.47 65.83 45.08
N GLU A 1015 66.56 64.50 45.16
CA GLU A 1015 67.31 63.74 46.18
C GLU A 1015 66.54 63.65 47.52
N THR A 1016 66.17 62.47 48.04
CA THR A 1016 67.04 61.36 48.36
C THR A 1016 66.21 60.16 48.85
N SER A 1017 66.87 59.00 48.84
CA SER A 1017 66.75 57.88 49.80
C SER A 1017 65.60 56.87 49.65
N ASN A 1018 66.02 55.71 49.13
CA ASN A 1018 65.89 54.34 49.66
C ASN A 1018 64.54 53.80 50.14
N SER A 1019 64.24 52.64 49.53
CA SER A 1019 63.88 51.37 50.18
C SER A 1019 62.48 50.83 49.85
N THR A 1020 62.52 49.65 49.23
CA THR A 1020 61.68 48.47 49.47
C THR A 1020 60.15 48.58 49.43
N MET A 1021 59.64 47.76 48.51
CA MET A 1021 58.70 46.66 48.77
C MET A 1021 57.18 46.93 48.80
N VAL A 1022 56.54 46.06 48.00
CA VAL A 1022 55.37 45.24 48.36
C VAL A 1022 53.98 45.82 48.04
N VAL A 1023 53.49 45.36 46.88
CA VAL A 1023 52.32 44.46 46.71
C VAL A 1023 50.91 45.02 46.99
N LYS A 1024 50.01 44.60 46.07
CA LYS A 1024 48.53 44.54 46.15
C LYS A 1024 47.85 45.91 46.02
N LYS A 1025 46.68 46.05 45.39
CA LYS A 1025 45.63 45.08 45.04
C LYS A 1025 44.67 45.75 44.04
N SER A 1026 44.07 44.91 43.20
CA SER A 1026 42.66 44.92 42.77
C SER A 1026 41.87 46.23 42.76
N LEU A 1027 41.25 46.49 41.61
CA LEU A 1027 39.81 46.23 41.43
C LEU A 1027 39.57 45.65 40.03
#